data_AF-A0A847YX82-F1
#
_entry.id   AF-A0A847YX82-F1
#
_cell.length_a   1.000
_cell.length_b   1.000
_cell.length_c   1.000
_cell.angle_alpha   90.00
_cell.angle_beta   90.00
_cell.angle_gamma   90.00
#
_symmetry.space_group_name_H-M   'P 1'
#
loop_
_entity.id
_entity.type
_entity.pdbx_description
1 polymer ?
#
loop_
_entity_poly.entity_id
_entity_poly.type
_entity_poly.pdbx_seq_one_letter_code
_entity_poly.pdbx_strand_id
1 'polypeptide(L)'
;MFYFSKTVSLQKILVLFIFVFSLVVYVSTTATLPQNHADSSELITAAFTKGIAHPPSYPLYTFLLGLAMKLPMFTPAYLANLFSAFWQSLSLVFLFLALNKLLEIVSKKQTVASQIIALATTCIFGFNSLVWTYATLAEVFSFNHFFISLFLYLTLLWYQQYKKAKKINWKLFYSSIVVLGLGAAHHQTILFFLPGYVFFLFLEVRRKSQLQQYLISLGLGLLSFLLPFSLLWYFNTQVSPFSWYFEPSLKGVWQIISRALYTQEGSAIETYAHEFNINHSLIALWFYLKYLAFYLTIPGLGLALLGAIQTWQKSKSLSLFLSLTFFISGPLLVFYLKFPLPNTGSEIAYFWGTALRLRMLLPNILVITILIGLGLYFFYQYANKFVKIKKQFVSYLPLVFLILPLYLAASNYQINNLKEDNFDYLFAKKVLTDLPKQAILIVDSDRVFSLLEMQLVEGQRPDVTIVPVTLEMRWPWWQKHKQELILGDYSDRQIRVAHIIAWQLKRGRRVFIFDPETRLLDILGVEGNPFYASVYGYSLEISKTPKPFISYDYGLTKQLANHVFSDYSWWNYGQRATFLGTHTIFSYLANKAKEPKLANEHLQLALSLSSFSQTQNQVYKIFHSSQQLTHSYLEIPPSSAETYLENGQKSMEINDVKTANRYFFRSVLLDPLDLAARQLLIESYKLLGQHNLAKEEQAALHKIIIP
;
A
#
# COMPACT_ATOMS: atom_id res chain seq x y z
N MET A 1 -20.69 42.49 42.46
CA MET A 1 -20.38 42.98 41.10
C MET A 1 -19.62 41.87 40.37
N PHE A 2 -20.32 40.93 39.74
CA PHE A 2 -19.73 39.80 39.00
C PHE A 2 -20.26 39.83 37.57
N TYR A 3 -19.54 40.50 36.69
CA TYR A 3 -19.77 40.52 35.24
C TYR A 3 -18.55 39.90 34.56
N PHE A 4 -18.53 38.58 34.46
CA PHE A 4 -17.80 37.86 33.41
C PHE A 4 -18.79 36.90 32.75
N SER A 5 -19.26 37.31 31.57
CA SER A 5 -20.22 36.63 30.73
C SER A 5 -19.64 35.36 30.07
N LYS A 6 -20.43 34.28 30.05
CA LYS A 6 -20.32 33.07 29.19
C LYS A 6 -18.96 32.35 29.22
N THR A 7 -18.73 31.53 30.24
CA THR A 7 -17.63 30.55 30.28
C THR A 7 -17.73 29.55 29.11
N VAL A 8 -16.65 29.41 28.34
CA VAL A 8 -16.49 28.35 27.33
C VAL A 8 -16.52 26.99 28.04
N SER A 9 -17.33 26.04 27.58
CA SER A 9 -17.39 24.72 28.22
C SER A 9 -16.06 23.97 28.05
N LEU A 10 -15.64 23.22 29.08
CA LEU A 10 -14.41 22.40 29.05
C LEU A 10 -14.29 21.57 27.76
N GLN A 11 -15.40 20.99 27.30
CA GLN A 11 -15.44 20.23 26.06
C GLN A 11 -15.00 21.04 24.83
N LYS A 12 -15.40 22.32 24.71
CA LYS A 12 -14.98 23.17 23.59
C LYS A 12 -13.48 23.48 23.64
N ILE A 13 -12.95 23.70 24.85
CA ILE A 13 -11.50 23.90 25.06
C ILE A 13 -10.74 22.63 24.67
N LEU A 14 -11.21 21.45 25.11
CA LEU A 14 -10.59 20.17 24.79
C LEU A 14 -10.68 19.83 23.30
N VAL A 15 -11.76 20.17 22.61
CA VAL A 15 -11.87 20.02 21.15
C VAL A 15 -10.80 20.83 20.42
N LEU A 16 -10.65 22.11 20.78
CA LEU A 16 -9.63 22.97 20.18
C LEU A 16 -8.22 22.46 20.51
N PHE A 17 -7.99 22.08 21.77
CA PHE A 17 -6.72 21.51 22.22
C PHE A 17 -6.36 20.25 21.43
N ILE A 18 -7.26 19.27 21.31
CA ILE A 18 -7.02 18.02 20.57
C ILE A 18 -6.65 18.33 19.12
N PHE A 19 -7.41 19.19 18.45
CA PHE A 19 -7.15 19.55 17.06
C PHE A 19 -5.77 20.20 16.90
N VAL A 20 -5.51 21.28 17.64
CA VAL A 20 -4.27 22.06 17.51
C VAL A 20 -3.05 21.25 17.95
N PHE A 21 -3.13 20.58 19.10
CA PHE A 21 -2.03 19.80 19.65
C PHE A 21 -1.66 18.62 18.74
N SER A 22 -2.65 17.81 18.33
CA SER A 22 -2.35 16.70 17.42
C SER A 22 -1.83 17.17 16.07
N LEU A 23 -2.37 18.28 15.53
CA LEU A 23 -1.91 18.83 14.27
C LEU A 23 -0.45 19.28 14.38
N VAL A 24 -0.10 20.02 15.42
CA VAL A 24 1.30 20.44 15.66
C VAL A 24 2.22 19.23 15.78
N VAL A 25 1.83 18.21 16.55
CA VAL A 25 2.64 17.00 16.71
C VAL A 25 2.82 16.30 15.36
N TYR A 26 1.73 16.00 14.64
CA TYR A 26 1.81 15.31 13.36
C TYR A 26 2.64 16.10 12.35
N VAL A 27 2.37 17.39 12.15
CA VAL A 27 3.13 18.28 11.27
C VAL A 27 4.62 18.31 11.62
N SER A 28 4.97 18.30 12.91
CA SER A 28 6.36 18.29 13.37
C SER A 28 7.11 16.98 13.07
N THR A 29 6.38 15.90 12.80
CA THR A 29 6.88 14.56 12.49
C THR A 29 6.62 14.12 11.05
N THR A 30 5.90 14.93 10.27
CA THR A 30 5.50 14.64 8.89
C THR A 30 6.69 14.63 7.95
N ALA A 31 6.75 13.63 7.07
CA ALA A 31 7.76 13.57 6.02
C ALA A 31 7.67 14.78 5.08
N THR A 32 8.82 15.41 4.83
CA THR A 32 8.91 16.61 3.97
C THR A 32 9.23 16.27 2.51
N LEU A 33 9.70 15.04 2.28
CA LEU A 33 10.10 14.50 0.98
C LEU A 33 9.31 13.23 0.65
N PRO A 34 9.24 12.83 -0.63
CA PRO A 34 8.73 11.52 -1.06
C PRO A 34 9.30 10.35 -0.22
N GLN A 35 8.42 9.46 0.26
CA GLN A 35 8.80 8.34 1.14
C GLN A 35 8.59 6.96 0.54
N ASN A 36 8.01 6.82 -0.67
CA ASN A 36 7.68 5.52 -1.27
C ASN A 36 7.06 4.50 -0.29
N HIS A 37 6.30 5.00 0.69
CA HIS A 37 5.77 4.20 1.78
C HIS A 37 4.42 3.65 1.33
N ALA A 38 4.34 2.33 1.14
CA ALA A 38 3.16 1.69 0.59
C ALA A 38 2.73 2.33 -0.73
N ASP A 39 1.51 2.89 -0.80
CA ASP A 39 0.94 3.43 -2.04
C ASP A 39 1.08 4.96 -2.12
N SER A 40 1.83 5.58 -1.20
CA SER A 40 1.92 7.04 -1.06
C SER A 40 2.37 7.74 -2.35
N SER A 41 3.49 7.31 -2.93
CA SER A 41 4.02 7.91 -4.18
C SER A 41 3.05 7.78 -5.36
N GLU A 42 2.29 6.69 -5.41
CA GLU A 42 1.27 6.47 -6.41
C GLU A 42 0.11 7.45 -6.25
N LEU A 43 -0.42 7.57 -5.03
CA LEU A 43 -1.55 8.44 -4.71
C LEU A 43 -1.21 9.91 -4.94
N ILE A 44 0.01 10.33 -4.57
CA ILE A 44 0.54 11.68 -4.82
C ILE A 44 0.61 11.92 -6.33
N THR A 45 1.25 11.02 -7.07
CA THR A 45 1.42 11.15 -8.52
C THR A 45 0.06 11.21 -9.22
N ALA A 46 -0.87 10.30 -8.91
CA ALA A 46 -2.22 10.29 -9.46
C ALA A 46 -2.97 11.60 -9.20
N ALA A 47 -2.94 12.08 -7.95
CA ALA A 47 -3.62 13.32 -7.57
C ALA A 47 -3.00 14.55 -8.25
N PHE A 48 -1.67 14.59 -8.37
CA PHE A 48 -0.93 15.70 -8.99
C PHE A 48 -1.19 15.78 -10.50
N THR A 49 -1.15 14.63 -11.18
CA THR A 49 -1.35 14.54 -12.63
C THR A 49 -2.81 14.41 -13.05
N LYS A 50 -3.74 14.35 -12.09
CA LYS A 50 -5.19 14.11 -12.28
C LYS A 50 -5.51 12.76 -12.94
N GLY A 51 -4.69 11.76 -12.64
CA GLY A 51 -4.88 10.38 -13.04
C GLY A 51 -5.80 9.59 -12.11
N ILE A 52 -6.12 8.37 -12.52
CA ILE A 52 -6.83 7.38 -11.72
C ILE A 52 -5.79 6.53 -10.97
N ALA A 53 -5.95 6.37 -9.66
CA ALA A 53 -5.10 5.50 -8.83
C ALA A 53 -5.61 4.04 -8.84
N HIS A 54 -4.83 3.14 -8.24
CA HIS A 54 -5.18 1.73 -8.12
C HIS A 54 -6.55 1.49 -7.47
N PRO A 55 -7.29 0.42 -7.83
CA PRO A 55 -8.64 0.16 -7.31
C PRO A 55 -8.74 0.10 -5.77
N PRO A 56 -9.73 0.79 -5.14
CA PRO A 56 -10.93 1.39 -5.73
C PRO A 56 -10.75 2.83 -6.23
N SER A 57 -9.53 3.24 -6.55
CA SER A 57 -9.13 4.52 -7.16
C SER A 57 -9.28 5.76 -6.28
N TYR A 58 -9.86 5.62 -5.09
CA TYR A 58 -9.98 6.65 -4.06
C TYR A 58 -10.40 8.03 -4.61
N PRO A 59 -11.43 8.12 -5.47
CA PRO A 59 -11.64 9.29 -6.32
C PRO A 59 -11.90 10.58 -5.55
N LEU A 60 -12.59 10.50 -4.40
CA LEU A 60 -12.78 11.66 -3.52
C LEU A 60 -11.46 12.12 -2.88
N TYR A 61 -10.63 11.17 -2.46
CA TYR A 61 -9.35 11.47 -1.82
C TYR A 61 -8.37 12.06 -2.82
N THR A 62 -8.17 11.45 -3.99
CA THR A 62 -7.23 11.96 -5.00
C THR A 62 -7.67 13.32 -5.54
N PHE A 63 -8.97 13.56 -5.67
CA PHE A 63 -9.50 14.88 -6.04
C PHE A 63 -9.15 15.95 -4.98
N LEU A 64 -9.45 15.70 -3.70
CA LEU A 64 -9.19 16.66 -2.63
C LEU A 64 -7.68 16.85 -2.38
N LEU A 65 -6.89 15.78 -2.50
CA LEU A 65 -5.44 15.83 -2.41
C LEU A 65 -4.84 16.69 -3.54
N GLY A 66 -5.31 16.50 -4.77
CA GLY A 66 -4.90 17.32 -5.93
C GLY A 66 -5.28 18.80 -5.78
N LEU A 67 -6.34 19.13 -5.04
CA LEU A 67 -6.65 20.52 -4.67
C LEU A 67 -5.71 21.04 -3.57
N ALA A 68 -5.41 20.24 -2.55
CA ALA A 68 -4.51 20.61 -1.47
C ALA A 68 -3.08 20.89 -1.97
N MET A 69 -2.58 20.09 -2.91
CA MET A 69 -1.24 20.24 -3.50
C MET A 69 -1.08 21.47 -4.39
N LYS A 70 -2.16 22.19 -4.74
CA LYS A 70 -2.07 23.46 -5.50
C LYS A 70 -1.65 24.65 -4.66
N LEU A 71 -1.59 24.51 -3.33
CA LEU A 71 -1.17 25.58 -2.44
C LEU A 71 0.33 25.86 -2.64
N PRO A 72 0.76 27.08 -2.98
CA PRO A 72 2.16 27.37 -3.35
C PRO A 72 3.11 27.50 -2.15
N MET A 73 2.77 26.92 -0.99
CA MET A 73 3.51 27.12 0.27
C MET A 73 4.64 26.10 0.47
N PHE A 74 4.49 24.88 -0.07
CA PHE A 74 5.39 23.76 0.18
C PHE A 74 5.48 22.86 -1.07
N THR A 75 6.38 21.87 -1.06
CA THR A 75 6.45 20.86 -2.12
C THR A 75 5.14 20.06 -2.17
N PRO A 76 4.74 19.54 -3.36
CA PRO A 76 3.54 18.71 -3.46
C PRO A 76 3.56 17.50 -2.52
N ALA A 77 4.69 16.82 -2.40
CA ALA A 77 4.86 15.70 -1.48
C ALA A 77 4.61 16.10 -0.01
N TYR A 78 5.15 17.24 0.43
CA TYR A 78 4.92 17.71 1.80
C TYR A 78 3.45 18.11 2.02
N LEU A 79 2.83 18.82 1.07
CA LEU A 79 1.40 19.16 1.14
C LEU A 79 0.51 17.92 1.22
N ALA A 80 0.87 16.87 0.48
CA ALA A 80 0.15 15.61 0.52
C ALA A 80 0.27 14.92 1.89
N ASN A 81 1.46 14.91 2.48
CA ASN A 81 1.64 14.33 3.81
C ASN A 81 0.96 15.18 4.90
N LEU A 82 0.94 16.51 4.75
CA LEU A 82 0.20 17.44 5.62
C LEU A 82 -1.33 17.25 5.53
N PHE A 83 -1.84 16.84 4.38
CA PHE A 83 -3.25 16.50 4.19
C PHE A 83 -3.66 15.35 5.12
N SER A 84 -2.84 14.29 5.22
CA SER A 84 -3.06 13.20 6.18
C SER A 84 -3.04 13.70 7.63
N ALA A 85 -2.07 14.54 7.99
CA ALA A 85 -1.96 15.11 9.35
C ALA A 85 -3.24 15.88 9.73
N PHE A 86 -3.75 16.71 8.82
CA PHE A 86 -4.98 17.46 9.00
C PHE A 86 -6.20 16.56 9.24
N TRP A 87 -6.42 15.57 8.35
CA TRP A 87 -7.58 14.68 8.47
C TRP A 87 -7.48 13.77 9.69
N GLN A 88 -6.28 13.31 10.05
CA GLN A 88 -6.08 12.53 11.26
C GLN A 88 -6.41 13.38 12.51
N SER A 89 -5.92 14.62 12.60
CA SER A 89 -6.27 15.53 13.70
C SER A 89 -7.77 15.79 13.80
N LEU A 90 -8.44 15.95 12.67
CA LEU A 90 -9.89 16.10 12.64
C LEU A 90 -10.62 14.81 13.06
N SER A 91 -10.08 13.64 12.69
CA SER A 91 -10.61 12.35 13.15
C SER A 91 -10.56 12.22 14.69
N LEU A 92 -9.47 12.68 15.32
CA LEU A 92 -9.33 12.66 16.78
C LEU A 92 -10.36 13.54 17.48
N VAL A 93 -10.70 14.70 16.89
CA VAL A 93 -11.79 15.56 17.39
C VAL A 93 -13.11 14.79 17.40
N PHE A 94 -13.48 14.16 16.28
CA PHE A 94 -14.74 13.42 16.20
C PHE A 94 -14.74 12.16 17.05
N LEU A 95 -13.59 11.49 17.21
CA LEU A 95 -13.45 10.37 18.13
C LEU A 95 -13.65 10.81 19.58
N PHE A 96 -13.07 11.94 19.99
CA PHE A 96 -13.30 12.52 21.33
C PHE A 96 -14.77 12.86 21.56
N LEU A 97 -15.43 13.45 20.56
CA LEU A 97 -16.86 13.75 20.64
C LEU A 97 -17.72 12.47 20.73
N ALA A 98 -17.39 11.45 19.94
CA ALA A 98 -18.03 10.14 19.99
C ALA A 98 -17.85 9.48 21.37
N LEU A 99 -16.62 9.47 21.91
CA LEU A 99 -16.31 8.93 23.23
C LEU A 99 -17.04 9.66 24.35
N ASN A 100 -17.13 10.99 24.30
CA ASN A 100 -17.93 11.75 25.25
C ASN A 100 -19.40 11.31 25.22
N LYS A 101 -19.98 11.17 24.03
CA LYS A 101 -21.37 10.69 23.88
C LYS A 101 -21.55 9.28 24.41
N LEU A 102 -20.63 8.38 24.08
CA LEU A 102 -20.64 7.00 24.56
C LEU A 102 -20.55 6.92 26.08
N LEU A 103 -19.60 7.63 26.68
CA LEU A 103 -19.42 7.69 28.13
C LEU A 103 -20.61 8.35 28.81
N GLU A 104 -21.23 9.37 28.22
CA GLU A 104 -22.46 9.99 28.72
C GLU A 104 -23.63 8.99 28.76
N ILE A 105 -23.77 8.15 27.72
CA ILE A 105 -24.77 7.09 27.67
C ILE A 105 -24.53 6.05 28.78
N VAL A 106 -23.29 5.61 28.96
CA VAL A 106 -22.91 4.58 29.95
C VAL A 106 -23.00 5.12 31.39
N SER A 107 -22.63 6.37 31.61
CA SER A 107 -22.60 7.05 32.91
C SER A 107 -23.93 7.72 33.31
N LYS A 108 -24.83 7.91 32.34
CA LYS A 108 -26.06 8.73 32.41
C LYS A 108 -25.82 10.24 32.58
N LYS A 109 -24.57 10.72 32.73
CA LYS A 109 -24.25 12.15 32.88
C LYS A 109 -22.83 12.46 32.42
N GLN A 110 -22.65 13.58 31.73
CA GLN A 110 -21.30 14.05 31.42
C GLN A 110 -20.61 14.56 32.69
N THR A 111 -19.41 14.09 32.98
CA THR A 111 -18.58 14.55 34.11
C THR A 111 -17.22 15.03 33.60
N VAL A 112 -16.49 15.79 34.42
CA VAL A 112 -15.10 16.16 34.10
C VAL A 112 -14.24 14.91 33.96
N ALA A 113 -14.40 13.92 34.86
CA ALA A 113 -13.71 12.64 34.79
C ALA A 113 -13.95 11.90 33.45
N SER A 114 -15.20 11.84 32.98
CA SER A 114 -15.50 11.20 31.69
C SER A 114 -14.93 11.97 30.49
N GLN A 115 -14.84 13.31 30.57
CA GLN A 115 -14.16 14.10 29.53
C GLN A 115 -12.65 13.85 29.52
N ILE A 116 -12.01 13.74 30.68
CA ILE A 116 -10.58 13.43 30.77
C ILE A 116 -10.29 12.00 30.29
N ILE A 117 -11.15 11.03 30.62
CA ILE A 117 -11.03 9.66 30.10
C ILE A 117 -11.22 9.62 28.58
N ALA A 118 -12.18 10.37 28.04
CA ALA A 118 -12.34 10.51 26.60
C ALA A 118 -11.08 11.12 25.95
N LEU A 119 -10.50 12.16 26.55
CA LEU A 119 -9.24 12.76 26.09
C LEU A 119 -8.09 11.74 26.11
N ALA A 120 -7.89 11.04 27.23
CA ALA A 120 -6.84 10.03 27.36
C ALA A 120 -7.00 8.93 26.29
N THR A 121 -8.23 8.47 26.08
CA THR A 121 -8.56 7.43 25.08
C THR A 121 -8.31 7.93 23.66
N THR A 122 -8.69 9.16 23.33
CA THR A 122 -8.39 9.79 22.04
C THR A 122 -6.89 9.89 21.80
N CYS A 123 -6.11 10.28 22.82
CA CYS A 123 -4.66 10.34 22.72
C CYS A 123 -4.01 8.95 22.60
N ILE A 124 -4.56 7.91 23.25
CA ILE A 124 -4.08 6.52 23.07
C ILE A 124 -4.24 6.10 21.60
N PHE A 125 -5.37 6.42 20.97
CA PHE A 125 -5.56 6.15 19.55
C PHE A 125 -4.61 6.97 18.68
N GLY A 126 -4.50 8.29 18.94
CA GLY A 126 -3.68 9.19 18.13
C GLY A 126 -2.17 8.94 18.21
N PHE A 127 -1.66 8.46 19.36
CA PHE A 127 -0.25 8.13 19.57
C PHE A 127 0.06 6.64 19.44
N ASN A 128 -0.92 5.84 19.01
CA ASN A 128 -0.63 4.49 18.54
C ASN A 128 0.29 4.56 17.32
N SER A 129 1.39 3.81 17.33
CA SER A 129 2.43 3.93 16.30
C SER A 129 1.89 3.74 14.88
N LEU A 130 1.02 2.75 14.63
CA LEU A 130 0.46 2.55 13.28
C LEU A 130 -0.43 3.74 12.85
N VAL A 131 -1.24 4.27 13.77
CA VAL A 131 -2.11 5.43 13.49
C VAL A 131 -1.27 6.68 13.21
N TRP A 132 -0.18 6.87 13.96
CA TRP A 132 0.73 8.00 13.79
C TRP A 132 1.47 7.92 12.46
N THR A 133 1.98 6.75 12.05
CA THR A 133 2.65 6.57 10.75
C THR A 133 1.77 7.04 9.59
N TYR A 134 0.48 6.66 9.59
CA TYR A 134 -0.45 7.08 8.53
C TYR A 134 -0.99 8.51 8.72
N ALA A 135 -0.71 9.15 9.86
CA ALA A 135 -0.94 10.59 10.06
C ALA A 135 0.17 11.44 9.42
N THR A 136 1.37 10.89 9.26
CA THR A 136 2.58 11.61 8.79
C THR A 136 2.92 11.37 7.32
N LEU A 137 2.12 10.56 6.62
CA LEU A 137 2.32 10.15 5.23
C LEU A 137 1.02 10.23 4.42
N ALA A 138 1.09 10.58 3.15
CA ALA A 138 -0.04 10.67 2.22
C ALA A 138 -0.62 9.29 1.93
N GLU A 139 -1.64 8.91 2.68
CA GLU A 139 -2.24 7.58 2.63
C GLU A 139 -3.75 7.66 2.93
N VAL A 140 -4.49 6.65 2.51
CA VAL A 140 -5.96 6.69 2.50
C VAL A 140 -6.58 6.56 3.89
N PHE A 141 -5.80 6.14 4.89
CA PHE A 141 -6.33 5.74 6.20
C PHE A 141 -6.75 6.91 7.09
N SER A 142 -6.01 8.02 7.10
CA SER A 142 -6.33 9.18 7.93
C SER A 142 -7.68 9.80 7.56
N PHE A 143 -7.98 9.86 6.26
CA PHE A 143 -9.28 10.32 5.77
C PHE A 143 -10.41 9.32 6.07
N ASN A 144 -10.11 8.02 6.04
CA ASN A 144 -11.05 6.98 6.46
C ASN A 144 -11.35 7.03 7.98
N HIS A 145 -10.35 7.27 8.83
CA HIS A 145 -10.54 7.48 10.27
C HIS A 145 -11.47 8.65 10.56
N PHE A 146 -11.36 9.73 9.78
CA PHE A 146 -12.29 10.86 9.87
C PHE A 146 -13.73 10.42 9.60
N PHE A 147 -14.00 9.69 8.51
CA PHE A 147 -15.34 9.18 8.22
C PHE A 147 -15.86 8.24 9.31
N ILE A 148 -15.04 7.29 9.78
CA ILE A 148 -15.42 6.35 10.85
C ILE A 148 -15.77 7.13 12.13
N SER A 149 -14.92 8.07 12.54
CA SER A 149 -15.10 8.83 13.78
C SER A 149 -16.32 9.76 13.71
N LEU A 150 -16.54 10.41 12.56
CA LEU A 150 -17.73 11.24 12.32
C LEU A 150 -19.00 10.39 12.30
N PHE A 151 -18.98 9.22 11.65
CA PHE A 151 -20.09 8.26 11.63
C PHE A 151 -20.46 7.81 13.05
N LEU A 152 -19.46 7.45 13.86
CA LEU A 152 -19.66 7.05 15.26
C LEU A 152 -20.24 8.20 16.09
N TYR A 153 -19.70 9.41 15.94
CA TYR A 153 -20.20 10.58 16.65
C TYR A 153 -21.67 10.88 16.31
N LEU A 154 -22.02 10.94 15.03
CA LEU A 154 -23.40 11.19 14.58
C LEU A 154 -24.36 10.09 15.04
N THR A 155 -23.93 8.82 14.96
CA THR A 155 -24.72 7.67 15.44
C THR A 155 -24.99 7.77 16.93
N LEU A 156 -23.97 8.05 17.74
CA LEU A 156 -24.12 8.14 19.20
C LEU A 156 -24.92 9.38 19.61
N LEU A 157 -24.74 10.51 18.93
CA LEU A 157 -25.52 11.72 19.13
C LEU A 157 -27.00 11.48 18.82
N TRP A 158 -27.28 10.85 17.67
CA TRP A 158 -28.63 10.45 17.29
C TRP A 158 -29.24 9.50 18.32
N TYR A 159 -28.50 8.47 18.72
CA TYR A 159 -28.97 7.46 19.67
C TYR A 159 -29.30 8.06 21.04
N GLN A 160 -28.47 8.97 21.52
CA GLN A 160 -28.72 9.68 22.77
C GLN A 160 -30.02 10.48 22.72
N GLN A 161 -30.24 11.25 21.64
CA GLN A 161 -31.47 12.02 21.43
C GLN A 161 -32.68 11.10 21.32
N TYR A 162 -32.54 9.98 20.59
CA TYR A 162 -33.58 8.97 20.47
C TYR A 162 -33.94 8.35 21.82
N LYS A 163 -32.98 8.00 22.66
CA LYS A 163 -33.26 7.43 24.00
C LYS A 163 -34.00 8.41 24.90
N LYS A 164 -33.69 9.71 24.81
CA LYS A 164 -34.33 10.77 25.60
C LYS A 164 -35.74 11.10 25.11
N ALA A 165 -35.93 11.30 23.80
CA ALA A 165 -37.19 11.77 23.23
C ALA A 165 -38.10 10.65 22.69
N LYS A 166 -37.59 9.41 22.59
CA LYS A 166 -38.25 8.26 21.93
C LYS A 166 -38.76 8.55 20.51
N LYS A 167 -38.14 9.53 19.85
CA LYS A 167 -38.43 10.00 18.50
C LYS A 167 -37.15 10.00 17.68
N ILE A 168 -37.22 9.47 16.45
CA ILE A 168 -36.08 9.47 15.53
C ILE A 168 -35.84 10.90 15.05
N ASN A 169 -34.62 11.40 15.26
CA ASN A 169 -34.14 12.60 14.58
C ASN A 169 -33.61 12.21 13.20
N TRP A 170 -34.49 12.28 12.19
CA TRP A 170 -34.15 11.87 10.83
C TRP A 170 -33.00 12.65 10.22
N LYS A 171 -32.81 13.93 10.58
CA LYS A 171 -31.68 14.73 10.07
C LYS A 171 -30.35 14.10 10.47
N LEU A 172 -30.17 13.81 11.77
CA LEU A 172 -28.95 13.15 12.26
C LEU A 172 -28.79 11.73 11.72
N PHE A 173 -29.89 10.99 11.60
CA PHE A 173 -29.87 9.65 11.00
C PHE A 173 -29.38 9.72 9.55
N TYR A 174 -29.98 10.57 8.71
CA TYR A 174 -29.54 10.76 7.32
C TYR A 174 -28.09 11.24 7.24
N SER A 175 -27.66 12.16 8.10
CA SER A 175 -26.26 12.58 8.16
C SER A 175 -25.30 11.41 8.45
N SER A 176 -25.63 10.53 9.41
CA SER A 176 -24.80 9.34 9.67
C SER A 176 -24.74 8.40 8.46
N ILE A 177 -25.85 8.23 7.73
CA ILE A 177 -25.92 7.35 6.56
C ILE A 177 -25.14 7.94 5.37
N VAL A 178 -25.21 9.26 5.14
CA VAL A 178 -24.43 9.94 4.11
C VAL A 178 -22.93 9.85 4.40
N VAL A 179 -22.53 10.04 5.67
CA VAL A 179 -21.12 9.89 6.08
C VAL A 179 -20.65 8.44 5.91
N LEU A 180 -21.50 7.46 6.23
CA LEU A 180 -21.19 6.05 6.00
C LEU A 180 -21.01 5.74 4.51
N GLY A 181 -21.89 6.27 3.64
CA GLY A 181 -21.79 6.08 2.19
C GLY A 181 -20.54 6.73 1.58
N LEU A 182 -20.25 7.99 1.92
CA LEU A 182 -19.02 8.69 1.50
C LEU A 182 -17.77 7.95 2.01
N GLY A 183 -17.77 7.53 3.28
CA GLY A 183 -16.68 6.75 3.86
C GLY A 183 -16.49 5.42 3.15
N ALA A 184 -17.57 4.73 2.77
CA ALA A 184 -17.51 3.45 2.08
C ALA A 184 -17.00 3.59 0.64
N ALA A 185 -17.33 4.71 -0.02
CA ALA A 185 -16.81 5.04 -1.34
C ALA A 185 -15.30 5.33 -1.30
N HIS A 186 -14.84 5.98 -0.23
CA HIS A 186 -13.43 6.24 0.00
C HIS A 186 -12.66 4.97 0.37
N HIS A 187 -13.06 4.28 1.45
CA HIS A 187 -12.38 3.07 1.90
C HIS A 187 -13.36 2.06 2.50
N GLN A 188 -13.44 0.88 1.88
CA GLN A 188 -14.47 -0.13 2.18
C GLN A 188 -14.41 -0.71 3.59
N THR A 189 -13.28 -0.59 4.30
CA THR A 189 -13.17 -1.11 5.68
C THR A 189 -14.14 -0.45 6.67
N ILE A 190 -14.70 0.74 6.37
CA ILE A 190 -15.77 1.30 7.19
C ILE A 190 -17.01 0.39 7.21
N LEU A 191 -17.21 -0.44 6.17
CA LEU A 191 -18.29 -1.42 6.10
C LEU A 191 -18.16 -2.53 7.16
N PHE A 192 -17.00 -2.69 7.81
CA PHE A 192 -16.88 -3.57 8.97
C PHE A 192 -17.77 -3.15 10.15
N PHE A 193 -18.19 -1.87 10.20
CA PHE A 193 -19.15 -1.37 11.19
C PHE A 193 -20.60 -1.68 10.81
N LEU A 194 -20.88 -2.01 9.54
CA LEU A 194 -22.25 -2.13 9.03
C LEU A 194 -23.03 -3.28 9.69
N PRO A 195 -22.51 -4.52 9.81
CA PRO A 195 -23.26 -5.60 10.46
C PRO A 195 -23.61 -5.29 11.92
N GLY A 196 -22.65 -4.72 12.66
CA GLY A 196 -22.89 -4.27 14.02
C GLY A 196 -23.91 -3.15 14.10
N TYR A 197 -23.87 -2.19 13.17
CA TYR A 197 -24.77 -1.05 13.13
C TYR A 197 -26.20 -1.46 12.77
N VAL A 198 -26.38 -2.32 11.77
CA VAL A 198 -27.70 -2.88 11.40
C VAL A 198 -28.32 -3.62 12.57
N PHE A 199 -27.53 -4.46 13.26
CA PHE A 199 -28.01 -5.19 14.42
C PHE A 199 -28.36 -4.26 15.58
N PHE A 200 -27.56 -3.22 15.81
CA PHE A 200 -27.85 -2.16 16.78
C PHE A 200 -29.18 -1.46 16.48
N LEU A 201 -29.42 -1.06 15.22
CA LEU A 201 -30.68 -0.45 14.81
C LEU A 201 -31.86 -1.40 14.97
N PHE A 202 -31.71 -2.67 14.62
CA PHE A 202 -32.75 -3.69 14.78
C PHE A 202 -33.19 -3.85 16.25
N LEU A 203 -32.23 -3.82 17.19
CA LEU A 203 -32.53 -3.92 18.61
C LEU A 203 -33.19 -2.65 19.17
N GLU A 204 -32.78 -1.48 18.69
CA GLU A 204 -33.18 -0.20 19.27
C GLU A 204 -34.42 0.42 18.61
N VAL A 205 -34.64 0.15 17.32
CA VAL A 205 -35.67 0.79 16.51
C VAL A 205 -36.69 -0.25 16.03
N ARG A 206 -37.68 -0.54 16.88
CA ARG A 206 -38.75 -1.52 16.60
C ARG A 206 -40.02 -0.91 16.02
N ARG A 207 -39.94 -0.15 14.92
CA ARG A 207 -41.15 0.46 14.29
C ARG A 207 -41.21 0.20 12.78
N LYS A 208 -42.16 -0.66 12.37
CA LYS A 208 -42.47 -0.96 10.97
C LYS A 208 -43.10 0.23 10.21
N SER A 209 -43.69 1.21 10.91
CA SER A 209 -44.45 2.33 10.32
C SER A 209 -43.61 3.48 9.71
N GLN A 210 -42.33 3.25 9.40
CA GLN A 210 -41.39 4.27 8.90
C GLN A 210 -40.60 3.81 7.66
N LEU A 211 -41.17 2.89 6.89
CA LEU A 211 -40.54 2.30 5.71
C LEU A 211 -40.03 3.37 4.72
N GLN A 212 -40.83 4.41 4.45
CA GLN A 212 -40.44 5.48 3.54
C GLN A 212 -39.13 6.15 3.95
N GLN A 213 -38.96 6.49 5.23
CA GLN A 213 -37.75 7.15 5.71
C GLN A 213 -36.54 6.21 5.71
N TYR A 214 -36.74 4.91 5.92
CA TYR A 214 -35.66 3.93 5.74
C TYR A 214 -35.27 3.78 4.27
N LEU A 215 -36.23 3.78 3.34
CA LEU A 215 -35.95 3.78 1.90
C LEU A 215 -35.22 5.05 1.46
N ILE A 216 -35.60 6.22 1.97
CA ILE A 216 -34.86 7.48 1.75
C ILE A 216 -33.43 7.35 2.29
N SER A 217 -33.25 6.76 3.47
CA SER A 217 -31.92 6.55 4.05
C SER A 217 -31.07 5.64 3.15
N LEU A 218 -31.64 4.54 2.67
CA LEU A 218 -30.97 3.63 1.73
C LEU A 218 -30.58 4.37 0.44
N GLY A 219 -31.49 5.16 -0.13
CA GLY A 219 -31.23 5.98 -1.31
C GLY A 219 -30.11 6.99 -1.10
N LEU A 220 -30.11 7.71 0.04
CA LEU A 220 -29.03 8.65 0.40
C LEU A 220 -27.69 7.94 0.62
N GLY A 221 -27.70 6.76 1.25
CA GLY A 221 -26.51 5.93 1.44
C GLY A 221 -25.91 5.48 0.11
N LEU A 222 -26.74 4.95 -0.79
CA LEU A 222 -26.31 4.52 -2.12
C LEU A 222 -25.85 5.70 -2.98
N LEU A 223 -26.56 6.83 -2.96
CA LEU A 223 -26.17 8.02 -3.71
C LEU A 223 -24.83 8.56 -3.22
N SER A 224 -24.65 8.70 -1.91
CA SER A 224 -23.38 9.17 -1.32
C SER A 224 -22.23 8.19 -1.52
N PHE A 225 -22.51 6.89 -1.64
CA PHE A 225 -21.52 5.88 -2.01
C PHE A 225 -21.12 5.97 -3.49
N LEU A 226 -22.08 6.13 -4.40
CA LEU A 226 -21.81 6.12 -5.85
C LEU A 226 -21.30 7.46 -6.38
N LEU A 227 -21.69 8.58 -5.77
CA LEU A 227 -21.36 9.92 -6.26
C LEU A 227 -19.85 10.16 -6.40
N PRO A 228 -18.97 9.79 -5.44
CA PRO A 228 -17.52 9.93 -5.60
C PRO A 228 -16.98 9.23 -6.85
N PHE A 229 -17.52 8.06 -7.23
CA PHE A 229 -17.06 7.33 -8.41
C PHE A 229 -17.41 8.04 -9.73
N SER A 230 -18.32 9.03 -9.72
CA SER A 230 -18.56 9.88 -10.89
C SER A 230 -17.32 10.68 -11.32
N LEU A 231 -16.39 10.95 -10.40
CA LEU A 231 -15.12 11.62 -10.69
C LEU A 231 -14.20 10.77 -11.60
N LEU A 232 -14.41 9.45 -11.69
CA LEU A 232 -13.63 8.60 -12.59
C LEU A 232 -13.84 8.97 -14.07
N TRP A 233 -15.06 9.38 -14.44
CA TRP A 233 -15.30 9.92 -15.78
C TRP A 233 -14.53 11.21 -16.00
N TYR A 234 -14.50 12.12 -15.01
CA TYR A 234 -13.69 13.33 -15.10
C TYR A 234 -12.20 13.00 -15.27
N PHE A 235 -11.62 12.15 -14.42
CA PHE A 235 -10.20 11.77 -14.52
C PHE A 235 -9.88 11.10 -15.85
N ASN A 236 -10.78 10.26 -16.37
CA ASN A 236 -10.60 9.60 -17.67
C ASN A 236 -10.60 10.57 -18.86
N THR A 237 -11.14 11.78 -18.72
CA THR A 237 -11.00 12.83 -19.75
C THR A 237 -9.68 13.59 -19.68
N GLN A 238 -8.91 13.45 -18.60
CA GLN A 238 -7.65 14.16 -18.43
C GLN A 238 -6.52 13.44 -19.20
N VAL A 239 -5.66 14.23 -19.86
CA VAL A 239 -4.41 13.71 -20.43
C VAL A 239 -3.39 13.59 -19.31
N SER A 240 -3.48 12.51 -18.54
CA SER A 240 -2.55 12.22 -17.45
C SER A 240 -1.39 11.34 -17.93
N PRO A 241 -0.11 11.71 -17.65
CA PRO A 241 1.04 10.83 -17.89
C PRO A 241 1.02 9.56 -17.02
N PHE A 242 0.31 9.58 -15.90
CA PHE A 242 0.13 8.44 -15.00
C PHE A 242 -1.35 8.20 -14.73
N SER A 243 -1.87 7.03 -15.05
CA SER A 243 -3.24 6.64 -14.71
C SER A 243 -3.42 5.12 -14.82
N TRP A 244 -4.26 4.58 -13.95
CA TRP A 244 -4.81 3.23 -14.09
C TRP A 244 -5.90 3.18 -15.16
N TYR A 245 -6.12 1.98 -15.70
CA TYR A 245 -7.19 1.71 -16.65
C TYR A 245 -8.57 1.96 -16.03
N PHE A 246 -9.41 2.69 -16.74
CA PHE A 246 -10.84 2.75 -16.49
C PHE A 246 -11.62 2.56 -17.79
N GLU A 247 -12.60 1.66 -17.77
CA GLU A 247 -13.64 1.58 -18.79
C GLU A 247 -14.75 2.56 -18.39
N PRO A 248 -15.04 3.63 -19.17
CA PRO A 248 -16.05 4.62 -18.80
C PRO A 248 -17.49 4.08 -18.98
N SER A 249 -17.83 3.07 -18.19
CA SER A 249 -19.09 2.34 -18.19
C SER A 249 -19.46 1.92 -16.76
N LEU A 250 -20.72 1.53 -16.54
CA LEU A 250 -21.15 0.98 -15.24
C LEU A 250 -20.38 -0.30 -14.88
N LYS A 251 -20.00 -1.10 -15.89
CA LYS A 251 -19.17 -2.28 -15.72
C LYS A 251 -17.78 -1.89 -15.20
N GLY A 252 -17.16 -0.86 -15.76
CA GLY A 252 -15.86 -0.37 -15.30
C GLY A 252 -15.89 0.15 -13.87
N VAL A 253 -16.95 0.88 -13.48
CA VAL A 253 -17.13 1.29 -12.07
C VAL A 253 -17.27 0.08 -11.15
N TRP A 254 -18.05 -0.93 -11.55
CA TRP A 254 -18.16 -2.17 -10.79
C TRP A 254 -16.82 -2.90 -10.67
N GLN A 255 -16.01 -2.95 -11.73
CA GLN A 255 -14.67 -3.56 -11.70
C GLN A 255 -13.74 -2.84 -10.71
N ILE A 256 -13.78 -1.51 -10.65
CA ILE A 256 -12.99 -0.72 -9.67
C ILE A 256 -13.50 -0.96 -8.25
N ILE A 257 -14.80 -0.92 -8.01
CA ILE A 257 -15.39 -1.14 -6.68
C ILE A 257 -15.12 -2.56 -6.17
N SER A 258 -15.33 -3.57 -7.02
CA SER A 258 -15.06 -4.97 -6.69
C SER A 258 -13.58 -5.31 -6.66
N ARG A 259 -12.72 -4.39 -7.13
CA ARG A 259 -11.27 -4.57 -7.26
C ARG A 259 -10.90 -5.77 -8.15
N ALA A 260 -11.77 -6.10 -9.11
CA ALA A 260 -11.63 -7.26 -10.00
C ALA A 260 -10.37 -7.22 -10.88
N LEU A 261 -9.75 -6.05 -11.05
CA LEU A 261 -8.47 -5.92 -11.77
C LEU A 261 -7.36 -6.76 -11.10
N TYR A 262 -7.28 -6.77 -9.77
CA TYR A 262 -6.30 -7.58 -9.03
C TYR A 262 -6.48 -9.09 -9.18
N THR A 263 -7.71 -9.54 -9.45
CA THR A 263 -8.06 -10.97 -9.47
C THR A 263 -7.59 -11.70 -10.73
N GLN A 264 -7.18 -10.98 -11.77
CA GLN A 264 -6.76 -11.58 -13.04
C GLN A 264 -5.27 -11.93 -13.09
N GLU A 265 -4.42 -11.23 -12.34
CA GLU A 265 -2.96 -11.45 -12.29
C GLU A 265 -2.45 -11.87 -10.90
N GLY A 266 -3.30 -11.86 -9.88
CA GLY A 266 -2.98 -12.21 -8.51
C GLY A 266 -2.32 -11.07 -7.76
N SER A 267 -3.05 -10.43 -6.84
CA SER A 267 -2.47 -9.47 -5.90
C SER A 267 -1.69 -10.17 -4.77
N ALA A 268 -0.68 -9.50 -4.18
CA ALA A 268 0.01 -9.93 -2.96
C ALA A 268 -0.93 -10.18 -1.75
N ILE A 269 -2.15 -9.64 -1.80
CA ILE A 269 -3.22 -9.90 -0.82
C ILE A 269 -3.96 -11.21 -1.14
N GLU A 270 -4.04 -11.57 -2.42
CA GLU A 270 -4.84 -12.69 -2.95
C GLU A 270 -4.07 -13.98 -3.16
N THR A 271 -2.73 -13.96 -3.12
CA THR A 271 -1.86 -15.14 -3.33
C THR A 271 -2.25 -16.36 -2.49
N TYR A 272 -2.99 -16.14 -1.39
CA TYR A 272 -3.51 -17.20 -0.56
C TYR A 272 -5.04 -17.23 -0.44
N ALA A 273 -5.80 -16.28 -0.99
CA ALA A 273 -7.25 -16.14 -0.74
C ALA A 273 -8.05 -17.37 -1.21
N HIS A 274 -7.60 -18.07 -2.26
CA HIS A 274 -8.32 -19.17 -2.89
C HIS A 274 -8.21 -20.53 -2.16
N GLU A 275 -7.28 -20.70 -1.21
CA GLU A 275 -7.05 -22.00 -0.54
C GLU A 275 -7.36 -21.98 0.96
N PHE A 276 -8.50 -22.51 1.43
CA PHE A 276 -8.82 -22.52 2.86
C PHE A 276 -7.82 -23.39 3.66
N ASN A 277 -7.07 -22.78 4.60
CA ASN A 277 -6.13 -23.48 5.47
C ASN A 277 -6.29 -23.01 6.93
N ILE A 278 -6.81 -23.89 7.78
CA ILE A 278 -7.08 -23.60 9.20
C ILE A 278 -5.79 -23.35 9.99
N ASN A 279 -4.72 -24.11 9.75
CA ASN A 279 -3.45 -23.98 10.46
C ASN A 279 -2.82 -22.61 10.18
N HIS A 280 -2.80 -22.21 8.91
CA HIS A 280 -2.35 -20.88 8.50
C HIS A 280 -3.14 -19.78 9.20
N SER A 281 -4.46 -19.93 9.23
CA SER A 281 -5.36 -18.94 9.84
C SER A 281 -5.15 -18.82 11.36
N LEU A 282 -4.88 -19.94 12.05
CA LEU A 282 -4.53 -19.94 13.47
C LEU A 282 -3.18 -19.25 13.74
N ILE A 283 -2.18 -19.45 12.89
CA ILE A 283 -0.90 -18.75 13.01
C ILE A 283 -1.08 -17.24 12.76
N ALA A 284 -1.85 -16.86 11.75
CA ALA A 284 -2.18 -15.46 11.48
C ALA A 284 -2.87 -14.81 12.70
N LEU A 285 -3.79 -15.51 13.34
CA LEU A 285 -4.44 -15.05 14.57
C LEU A 285 -3.45 -14.84 15.72
N TRP A 286 -2.46 -15.73 15.87
CA TRP A 286 -1.39 -15.55 16.85
C TRP A 286 -0.52 -14.32 16.58
N PHE A 287 -0.17 -14.08 15.31
CA PHE A 287 0.53 -12.84 14.91
C PHE A 287 -0.30 -11.59 15.20
N TYR A 288 -1.60 -11.63 14.93
CA TYR A 288 -2.53 -10.56 15.29
C TYR A 288 -2.57 -10.30 16.81
N LEU A 289 -2.58 -11.33 17.65
CA LEU A 289 -2.56 -11.15 19.10
C LEU A 289 -1.23 -10.54 19.58
N LYS A 290 -0.09 -10.97 19.02
CA LYS A 290 1.22 -10.35 19.27
C LYS A 290 1.23 -8.88 18.84
N TYR A 291 0.66 -8.58 17.68
CA TYR A 291 0.51 -7.22 17.17
C TYR A 291 -0.31 -6.36 18.14
N LEU A 292 -1.49 -6.82 18.55
CA LEU A 292 -2.30 -6.10 19.52
C LEU A 292 -1.56 -5.87 20.85
N ALA A 293 -0.87 -6.88 21.36
CA ALA A 293 -0.10 -6.76 22.60
C ALA A 293 1.05 -5.76 22.47
N PHE A 294 1.71 -5.67 21.31
CA PHE A 294 2.76 -4.69 21.07
C PHE A 294 2.21 -3.26 20.99
N TYR A 295 1.20 -3.03 20.15
CA TYR A 295 0.68 -1.68 19.88
C TYR A 295 -0.20 -1.11 21.00
N LEU A 296 -0.77 -1.96 21.87
CA LEU A 296 -1.70 -1.54 22.93
C LEU A 296 -1.28 -1.95 24.34
N THR A 297 -0.21 -2.74 24.50
CA THR A 297 0.24 -3.36 25.76
C THR A 297 -0.73 -4.40 26.34
N ILE A 298 -0.21 -5.38 27.11
CA ILE A 298 -1.05 -6.37 27.81
C ILE A 298 -2.07 -5.71 28.76
N PRO A 299 -1.71 -4.69 29.58
CA PRO A 299 -2.69 -3.97 30.38
C PRO A 299 -3.82 -3.30 29.56
N GLY A 300 -3.49 -2.77 28.38
CA GLY A 300 -4.49 -2.21 27.47
C GLY A 300 -5.52 -3.25 27.03
N LEU A 301 -5.09 -4.47 26.71
CA LEU A 301 -6.01 -5.57 26.37
C LEU A 301 -6.93 -5.94 27.53
N GLY A 302 -6.41 -5.94 28.76
CA GLY A 302 -7.21 -6.14 29.97
C GLY A 302 -8.28 -5.05 30.15
N LEU A 303 -7.92 -3.78 29.93
CA LEU A 303 -8.88 -2.66 29.96
C LEU A 303 -9.94 -2.79 28.86
N ALA A 304 -9.58 -3.22 27.65
CA ALA A 304 -10.54 -3.45 26.59
C ALA A 304 -11.60 -4.52 26.98
N LEU A 305 -11.17 -5.60 27.62
CA LEU A 305 -12.08 -6.64 28.13
C LEU A 305 -13.03 -6.08 29.20
N LEU A 306 -12.50 -5.30 30.16
CA LEU A 306 -13.34 -4.63 31.16
C LEU A 306 -14.34 -3.66 30.53
N GLY A 307 -13.93 -2.94 29.48
CA GLY A 307 -14.81 -2.08 28.71
C GLY A 307 -15.93 -2.84 28.01
N ALA A 308 -15.62 -3.98 27.39
CA ALA A 308 -16.62 -4.85 26.78
C ALA A 308 -17.66 -5.32 27.82
N ILE A 309 -17.19 -5.79 28.99
CA ILE A 309 -18.05 -6.22 30.11
C ILE A 309 -18.93 -5.05 30.59
N GLN A 310 -18.35 -3.86 30.80
CA GLN A 310 -19.11 -2.69 31.23
C GLN A 310 -20.20 -2.32 30.22
N THR A 311 -19.86 -2.32 28.94
CA THR A 311 -20.80 -1.94 27.88
C THR A 311 -21.94 -2.96 27.80
N TRP A 312 -21.65 -4.25 27.91
CA TRP A 312 -22.67 -5.30 27.98
C TRP A 312 -23.66 -5.09 29.13
N GLN A 313 -23.15 -4.74 30.31
CA GLN A 313 -23.98 -4.47 31.49
C GLN A 313 -24.85 -3.21 31.34
N LYS A 314 -24.42 -2.22 30.54
CA LYS A 314 -25.05 -0.89 30.46
C LYS A 314 -25.93 -0.72 29.22
N SER A 315 -25.54 -1.30 28.09
CA SER A 315 -26.29 -1.30 26.84
C SER A 315 -25.90 -2.49 25.96
N LYS A 316 -26.77 -3.51 25.90
CA LYS A 316 -26.56 -4.71 25.07
C LYS A 316 -26.42 -4.38 23.59
N SER A 317 -27.18 -3.41 23.09
CA SER A 317 -27.15 -3.01 21.67
C SER A 317 -25.82 -2.37 21.29
N LEU A 318 -25.30 -1.47 22.12
CA LEU A 318 -23.98 -0.86 21.91
C LEU A 318 -22.85 -1.88 22.10
N SER A 319 -22.98 -2.77 23.08
CA SER A 319 -22.02 -3.86 23.27
C SER A 319 -21.94 -4.74 22.03
N LEU A 320 -23.08 -5.14 21.46
CA LEU A 320 -23.12 -5.98 20.27
C LEU A 320 -22.59 -5.24 19.03
N PHE A 321 -22.87 -3.94 18.90
CA PHE A 321 -22.27 -3.11 17.87
C PHE A 321 -20.74 -3.11 17.93
N LEU A 322 -20.17 -2.82 19.11
CA LEU A 322 -18.71 -2.77 19.29
C LEU A 322 -18.08 -4.16 19.16
N SER A 323 -18.68 -5.20 19.74
CA SER A 323 -18.17 -6.57 19.66
C SER A 323 -18.17 -7.09 18.22
N LEU A 324 -19.29 -6.95 17.48
CA LEU A 324 -19.35 -7.40 16.08
C LEU A 324 -18.33 -6.65 15.23
N THR A 325 -18.24 -5.32 15.40
CA THR A 325 -17.24 -4.53 14.66
C THR A 325 -15.81 -4.98 15.01
N PHE A 326 -15.50 -5.22 16.28
CA PHE A 326 -14.19 -5.74 16.71
C PHE A 326 -13.87 -7.09 16.07
N PHE A 327 -14.79 -8.05 16.13
CA PHE A 327 -14.56 -9.38 15.57
C PHE A 327 -14.40 -9.36 14.05
N ILE A 328 -15.22 -8.56 13.34
CA ILE A 328 -15.17 -8.46 11.88
C ILE A 328 -13.89 -7.77 11.42
N SER A 329 -13.55 -6.62 12.00
CA SER A 329 -12.39 -5.81 11.60
C SER A 329 -11.04 -6.38 12.04
N GLY A 330 -11.02 -7.32 13.00
CA GLY A 330 -9.80 -7.93 13.54
C GLY A 330 -9.75 -9.43 13.29
N PRO A 331 -10.15 -10.29 14.24
CA PRO A 331 -9.98 -11.74 14.13
C PRO A 331 -10.52 -12.35 12.83
N LEU A 332 -11.73 -11.98 12.39
CA LEU A 332 -12.31 -12.52 11.15
C LEU A 332 -11.55 -12.03 9.92
N LEU A 333 -11.17 -10.74 9.90
CA LEU A 333 -10.37 -10.17 8.84
C LEU A 333 -8.98 -10.84 8.76
N VAL A 334 -8.32 -11.09 9.88
CA VAL A 334 -7.02 -11.79 9.93
C VAL A 334 -7.14 -13.23 9.48
N PHE A 335 -8.23 -13.90 9.85
CA PHE A 335 -8.54 -15.25 9.40
C PHE A 335 -8.69 -15.30 7.87
N TYR A 336 -9.24 -14.23 7.28
CA TYR A 336 -9.35 -14.05 5.83
C TYR A 336 -8.01 -13.63 5.19
N LEU A 337 -7.34 -12.62 5.75
CA LEU A 337 -6.05 -12.06 5.34
C LEU A 337 -4.92 -12.99 5.82
N LYS A 338 -4.68 -14.09 5.10
CA LYS A 338 -3.59 -15.04 5.40
C LYS A 338 -2.23 -14.33 5.43
N PHE A 339 -1.65 -14.15 6.62
CA PHE A 339 -0.36 -13.49 6.83
C PHE A 339 0.80 -14.37 6.34
N PRO A 340 1.82 -13.82 5.66
CA PRO A 340 2.97 -14.61 5.24
C PRO A 340 3.72 -15.14 6.47
N LEU A 341 4.26 -16.36 6.38
CA LEU A 341 5.04 -16.96 7.46
C LEU A 341 6.54 -16.69 7.24
N PRO A 342 7.33 -16.50 8.30
CA PRO A 342 8.77 -16.19 8.19
C PRO A 342 9.58 -17.23 7.39
N ASN A 343 9.12 -18.49 7.37
CA ASN A 343 9.88 -19.63 6.86
C ASN A 343 9.32 -20.24 5.57
N THR A 344 8.28 -19.65 4.97
CA THR A 344 7.57 -20.25 3.81
C THR A 344 7.70 -19.43 2.52
N GLY A 345 8.49 -18.36 2.51
CA GLY A 345 8.65 -17.48 1.35
C GLY A 345 9.93 -16.65 1.40
N SER A 346 10.10 -15.75 0.43
CA SER A 346 11.19 -14.77 0.45
C SER A 346 10.99 -13.74 1.57
N GLU A 347 12.08 -13.14 2.07
CA GLU A 347 11.99 -12.03 3.03
C GLU A 347 11.14 -10.88 2.49
N ILE A 348 11.18 -10.63 1.18
CA ILE A 348 10.36 -9.62 0.52
C ILE A 348 8.88 -9.92 0.75
N ALA A 349 8.44 -11.14 0.44
CA ALA A 349 7.05 -11.55 0.61
C ALA A 349 6.61 -11.50 2.09
N TYR A 350 7.51 -11.86 3.01
CA TYR A 350 7.23 -11.82 4.44
C TYR A 350 7.05 -10.39 4.97
N PHE A 351 8.02 -9.51 4.76
CA PHE A 351 8.00 -8.16 5.33
C PHE A 351 6.98 -7.24 4.67
N TRP A 352 7.00 -7.11 3.33
CA TRP A 352 6.01 -6.31 2.60
C TRP A 352 4.60 -6.87 2.79
N GLY A 353 4.46 -8.19 2.69
CA GLY A 353 3.16 -8.84 2.86
C GLY A 353 2.59 -8.64 4.27
N THR A 354 3.41 -8.67 5.31
CA THR A 354 2.97 -8.38 6.68
C THR A 354 2.57 -6.92 6.82
N ALA A 355 3.39 -5.98 6.34
CA ALA A 355 3.11 -4.55 6.40
C ALA A 355 1.77 -4.17 5.74
N LEU A 356 1.52 -4.69 4.53
CA LEU A 356 0.29 -4.48 3.76
C LEU A 356 -0.98 -4.99 4.46
N ARG A 357 -0.88 -6.06 5.25
CA ARG A 357 -2.02 -6.64 5.98
C ARG A 357 -2.27 -5.94 7.31
N LEU A 358 -1.22 -5.51 8.02
CA LEU A 358 -1.36 -4.82 9.31
C LEU A 358 -2.10 -3.48 9.18
N ARG A 359 -1.89 -2.74 8.09
CA ARG A 359 -2.62 -1.47 7.84
C ARG A 359 -4.13 -1.65 7.71
N MET A 360 -4.60 -2.84 7.33
CA MET A 360 -6.04 -3.16 7.27
C MET A 360 -6.69 -3.30 8.65
N LEU A 361 -5.89 -3.38 9.73
CA LEU A 361 -6.35 -3.49 11.12
C LEU A 361 -6.59 -2.14 11.79
N LEU A 362 -6.36 -1.02 11.12
CA LEU A 362 -6.60 0.32 11.66
C LEU A 362 -8.04 0.55 12.21
N PRO A 363 -9.11 0.09 11.53
CA PRO A 363 -10.46 0.13 12.10
C PRO A 363 -10.59 -0.70 13.39
N ASN A 364 -9.87 -1.82 13.50
CA ASN A 364 -9.86 -2.65 14.70
C ASN A 364 -9.18 -1.93 15.87
N ILE A 365 -8.06 -1.25 15.62
CA ILE A 365 -7.33 -0.43 16.62
C ILE A 365 -8.25 0.67 17.18
N LEU A 366 -9.06 1.30 16.32
CA LEU A 366 -10.04 2.30 16.76
C LEU A 366 -11.07 1.69 17.73
N VAL A 367 -11.66 0.54 17.37
CA VAL A 367 -12.71 -0.10 18.19
C VAL A 367 -12.16 -0.62 19.52
N ILE A 368 -11.00 -1.28 19.52
CA ILE A 368 -10.38 -1.75 20.77
C ILE A 368 -9.96 -0.57 21.65
N THR A 369 -9.54 0.56 21.08
CA THR A 369 -9.23 1.77 21.87
C THR A 369 -10.50 2.36 22.51
N ILE A 370 -11.64 2.34 21.81
CA ILE A 370 -12.94 2.70 22.42
C ILE A 370 -13.26 1.79 23.61
N LEU A 371 -13.01 0.49 23.49
CA LEU A 371 -13.19 -0.47 24.60
C LEU A 371 -12.21 -0.18 25.75
N ILE A 372 -10.97 0.20 25.48
CA ILE A 372 -10.01 0.63 26.52
C ILE A 372 -10.57 1.82 27.30
N GLY A 373 -11.12 2.83 26.62
CA GLY A 373 -11.72 4.01 27.26
C GLY A 373 -12.90 3.68 28.17
N LEU A 374 -13.74 2.73 27.76
CA LEU A 374 -14.81 2.17 28.59
C LEU A 374 -14.23 1.42 29.79
N GLY A 375 -13.16 0.64 29.61
CA GLY A 375 -12.44 -0.03 30.69
C GLY A 375 -11.87 0.94 31.74
N LEU A 376 -11.24 2.02 31.29
CA LEU A 376 -10.76 3.11 32.15
C LEU A 376 -11.91 3.72 32.95
N TYR A 377 -13.07 3.93 32.30
CA TYR A 377 -14.25 4.44 32.99
C TYR A 377 -14.86 3.44 33.99
N PHE A 378 -14.84 2.15 33.68
CA PHE A 378 -15.20 1.09 34.62
C PHE A 378 -14.30 1.10 35.86
N PHE A 379 -12.99 1.15 35.66
CA PHE A 379 -12.02 1.22 36.75
C PHE A 379 -12.23 2.47 37.61
N TYR A 380 -12.43 3.64 37.00
CA TYR A 380 -12.75 4.87 37.72
C TYR A 380 -14.03 4.75 38.57
N GLN A 381 -15.11 4.18 38.02
CA GLN A 381 -16.34 3.95 38.79
C GLN A 381 -16.14 2.97 39.95
N TYR A 382 -15.39 1.89 39.70
CA TYR A 382 -15.09 0.89 40.73
C TYR A 382 -14.28 1.51 41.87
N ALA A 383 -13.22 2.26 41.55
CA ALA A 383 -12.40 2.98 42.51
C ALA A 383 -13.24 3.94 43.36
N ASN A 384 -14.16 4.69 42.73
CA ASN A 384 -15.02 5.64 43.43
C ASN A 384 -16.07 4.99 44.34
N LYS A 385 -16.43 3.73 44.08
CA LYS A 385 -17.44 3.00 44.85
C LYS A 385 -16.86 2.14 45.97
N PHE A 386 -15.74 1.48 45.73
CA PHE A 386 -15.27 0.38 46.59
C PHE A 386 -13.93 0.62 47.28
N VAL A 387 -13.12 1.55 46.78
CA VAL A 387 -11.82 1.82 47.38
C VAL A 387 -12.00 2.81 48.52
N LYS A 388 -11.56 2.44 49.74
CA LYS A 388 -11.61 3.28 50.96
C LYS A 388 -10.61 4.45 50.93
N ILE A 389 -10.37 5.05 49.77
CA ILE A 389 -9.53 6.23 49.60
C ILE A 389 -10.41 7.49 49.72
N LYS A 390 -9.88 8.60 50.24
CA LYS A 390 -10.63 9.88 50.30
C LYS A 390 -11.12 10.24 48.89
N LYS A 391 -12.41 10.56 48.74
CA LYS A 391 -13.06 10.88 47.45
C LYS A 391 -12.29 11.89 46.60
N GLN A 392 -11.58 12.81 47.24
CA GLN A 392 -10.72 13.79 46.57
C GLN A 392 -9.61 13.13 45.73
N PHE A 393 -8.93 12.10 46.23
CA PHE A 393 -7.88 11.40 45.46
C PHE A 393 -8.46 10.63 44.27
N VAL A 394 -9.62 10.00 44.43
CA VAL A 394 -10.29 9.30 43.31
C VAL A 394 -10.70 10.29 42.20
N SER A 395 -11.03 11.53 42.55
CA SER A 395 -11.36 12.56 41.56
C SER A 395 -10.17 12.95 40.65
N TYR A 396 -8.93 12.71 41.09
CA TYR A 396 -7.72 12.93 40.29
C TYR A 396 -7.27 11.70 39.48
N LEU A 397 -7.85 10.51 39.72
CA LEU A 397 -7.51 9.28 39.01
C LEU A 397 -7.55 9.41 37.47
N PRO A 398 -8.52 10.11 36.85
CA PRO A 398 -8.52 10.34 35.40
C PRO A 398 -7.25 11.02 34.87
N LEU A 399 -6.58 11.85 35.66
CA LEU A 399 -5.32 12.49 35.27
C LEU A 399 -4.18 11.48 35.17
N VAL A 400 -4.19 10.44 36.01
CA VAL A 400 -3.21 9.34 35.97
C VAL A 400 -3.33 8.57 34.65
N PHE A 401 -4.53 8.47 34.07
CA PHE A 401 -4.71 7.81 32.78
C PHE A 401 -4.08 8.56 31.60
N LEU A 402 -3.67 9.82 31.77
CA LEU A 402 -2.90 10.56 30.77
C LEU A 402 -1.43 10.08 30.67
N ILE A 403 -0.94 9.31 31.66
CA ILE A 403 0.42 8.76 31.63
C ILE A 403 0.60 7.79 30.44
N LEU A 404 -0.40 6.95 30.16
CA LEU A 404 -0.31 5.97 29.06
C LEU A 404 -0.16 6.63 27.68
N PRO A 405 -1.02 7.58 27.26
CA PRO A 405 -0.81 8.28 25.99
C PRO A 405 0.48 9.10 25.96
N LEU A 406 0.95 9.66 27.07
CA LEU A 406 2.26 10.33 27.13
C LEU A 406 3.42 9.34 26.94
N TYR A 407 3.33 8.15 27.54
CA TYR A 407 4.28 7.07 27.31
C TYR A 407 4.27 6.62 25.85
N LEU A 408 3.10 6.39 25.26
CA LEU A 408 2.98 6.03 23.84
C LEU A 408 3.53 7.14 22.94
N ALA A 409 3.26 8.41 23.27
CA ALA A 409 3.81 9.54 22.54
C ALA A 409 5.34 9.53 22.55
N ALA A 410 5.95 9.35 23.73
CA ALA A 410 7.40 9.31 23.88
C ALA A 410 8.03 8.06 23.24
N SER A 411 7.45 6.88 23.44
CA SER A 411 7.99 5.61 22.94
C SER A 411 7.91 5.51 21.42
N ASN A 412 6.87 6.10 20.82
CA ASN A 412 6.62 6.00 19.39
C ASN A 412 7.16 7.22 18.62
N TYR A 413 7.62 8.28 19.29
CA TYR A 413 8.09 9.51 18.64
C TYR A 413 9.21 9.25 17.63
N GLN A 414 10.27 8.54 18.03
CA GLN A 414 11.42 8.30 17.15
C GLN A 414 11.05 7.47 15.91
N ILE A 415 10.19 6.47 16.07
CA ILE A 415 9.75 5.59 14.98
C ILE A 415 8.83 6.33 13.99
N ASN A 416 8.06 7.30 14.47
CA ASN A 416 7.08 8.03 13.67
C ASN A 416 7.54 9.42 13.24
N ASN A 417 8.73 9.85 13.66
CA ASN A 417 9.33 11.09 13.22
C ASN A 417 9.99 10.90 11.86
N LEU A 418 9.22 11.14 10.81
CA LEU A 418 9.66 11.01 9.41
C LEU A 418 10.14 12.32 8.82
N LYS A 419 10.24 13.40 9.63
CA LYS A 419 10.59 14.75 9.14
C LYS A 419 11.92 14.78 8.40
N GLU A 420 12.90 14.04 8.92
CA GLU A 420 14.26 13.93 8.39
C GLU A 420 14.49 12.62 7.63
N ASP A 421 13.47 11.76 7.52
CA ASP A 421 13.57 10.56 6.70
C ASP A 421 13.62 10.97 5.23
N ASN A 422 14.64 10.54 4.52
CA ASN A 422 14.88 10.89 3.13
C ASN A 422 15.44 9.73 2.31
N PHE A 423 15.44 8.51 2.87
CA PHE A 423 16.08 7.37 2.23
C PHE A 423 15.46 7.06 0.86
N ASP A 424 14.13 6.92 0.80
CA ASP A 424 13.42 6.61 -0.43
C ASP A 424 13.57 7.72 -1.49
N TYR A 425 13.49 8.99 -1.08
CA TYR A 425 13.77 10.13 -1.95
C TYR A 425 15.19 10.07 -2.53
N LEU A 426 16.20 9.93 -1.67
CA LEU A 426 17.61 9.88 -2.09
C LEU A 426 17.86 8.68 -3.01
N PHE A 427 17.25 7.55 -2.72
CA PHE A 427 17.40 6.34 -3.51
C PHE A 427 16.75 6.47 -4.89
N ALA A 428 15.49 6.88 -4.98
CA ALA A 428 14.80 7.08 -6.25
C ALA A 428 15.53 8.14 -7.10
N LYS A 429 15.99 9.23 -6.47
CA LYS A 429 16.84 10.23 -7.11
C LYS A 429 18.13 9.62 -7.63
N LYS A 430 18.82 8.79 -6.83
CA LYS A 430 20.09 8.17 -7.21
C LYS A 430 19.94 7.28 -8.43
N VAL A 431 18.93 6.39 -8.43
CA VAL A 431 18.58 5.51 -9.57
C VAL A 431 18.41 6.34 -10.85
N LEU A 432 17.63 7.42 -10.80
CA LEU A 432 17.42 8.28 -11.97
C LEU A 432 18.70 9.02 -12.38
N THR A 433 19.48 9.55 -11.44
CA THR A 433 20.69 10.35 -11.76
C THR A 433 21.83 9.53 -12.33
N ASP A 434 21.93 8.23 -12.01
CA ASP A 434 23.00 7.37 -12.52
C ASP A 434 22.85 7.09 -14.01
N LEU A 435 21.62 7.04 -14.50
CA LEU A 435 21.31 6.69 -15.88
C LEU A 435 21.88 7.71 -16.87
N PRO A 436 22.38 7.28 -18.04
CA PRO A 436 22.83 8.19 -19.08
C PRO A 436 21.66 9.03 -19.62
N LYS A 437 21.99 10.09 -20.38
CA LYS A 437 20.98 10.92 -21.05
C LYS A 437 20.09 10.07 -21.95
N GLN A 438 18.78 10.32 -21.92
CA GLN A 438 17.78 9.65 -22.76
C GLN A 438 17.72 8.12 -22.61
N ALA A 439 18.06 7.59 -21.43
CA ALA A 439 17.94 6.17 -21.14
C ALA A 439 16.47 5.69 -21.17
N ILE A 440 16.26 4.42 -21.51
CA ILE A 440 15.02 3.70 -21.24
C ILE A 440 15.19 2.91 -19.95
N LEU A 441 14.35 3.16 -18.94
CA LEU A 441 14.34 2.44 -17.68
C LEU A 441 13.08 1.59 -17.59
N ILE A 442 13.25 0.27 -17.74
CA ILE A 442 12.20 -0.71 -17.47
C ILE A 442 12.15 -0.95 -15.95
N VAL A 443 10.97 -0.84 -15.35
CA VAL A 443 10.81 -1.03 -13.90
C VAL A 443 9.84 -2.16 -13.61
N ASP A 444 10.34 -3.21 -12.98
CA ASP A 444 9.62 -4.46 -12.74
C ASP A 444 9.21 -4.62 -11.26
N SER A 445 8.74 -3.52 -10.65
CA SER A 445 8.26 -3.49 -9.26
C SER A 445 7.39 -2.26 -8.96
N ASP A 446 6.67 -2.28 -7.84
CA ASP A 446 5.90 -1.12 -7.34
C ASP A 446 6.78 0.10 -7.00
N ARG A 447 8.11 -0.08 -6.96
CA ARG A 447 9.05 1.06 -6.83
C ARG A 447 9.03 1.97 -8.05
N VAL A 448 8.34 1.60 -9.14
CA VAL A 448 8.06 2.53 -10.23
C VAL A 448 7.29 3.77 -9.76
N PHE A 449 6.46 3.66 -8.73
CA PHE A 449 5.67 4.81 -8.24
C PHE A 449 6.56 5.92 -7.68
N SER A 450 7.61 5.59 -6.93
CA SER A 450 8.56 6.61 -6.47
C SER A 450 9.38 7.21 -7.61
N LEU A 451 9.79 6.40 -8.60
CA LEU A 451 10.49 6.92 -9.77
C LEU A 451 9.61 7.87 -10.60
N LEU A 452 8.32 7.55 -10.74
CA LEU A 452 7.34 8.39 -11.42
C LEU A 452 7.00 9.65 -10.62
N GLU A 453 6.90 9.58 -9.29
CA GLU A 453 6.73 10.76 -8.44
C GLU A 453 7.94 11.71 -8.62
N MET A 454 9.15 11.18 -8.53
CA MET A 454 10.38 11.96 -8.74
C MET A 454 10.41 12.64 -10.11
N GLN A 455 9.92 11.98 -11.17
CA GLN A 455 9.91 12.55 -12.51
C GLN A 455 8.74 13.52 -12.76
N LEU A 456 7.52 13.11 -12.44
CA LEU A 456 6.28 13.81 -12.81
C LEU A 456 5.89 14.91 -11.82
N VAL A 457 6.28 14.76 -10.55
CA VAL A 457 5.97 15.71 -9.48
C VAL A 457 7.19 16.58 -9.16
N GLU A 458 8.34 15.97 -8.93
CA GLU A 458 9.58 16.69 -8.54
C GLU A 458 10.44 17.13 -9.74
N GLY A 459 10.02 16.81 -10.98
CA GLY A 459 10.66 17.27 -12.21
C GLY A 459 12.08 16.72 -12.45
N GLN A 460 12.46 15.61 -11.81
CA GLN A 460 13.79 15.03 -11.95
C GLN A 460 13.90 14.16 -13.21
N ARG A 461 15.00 14.35 -13.97
CA ARG A 461 15.35 13.52 -15.14
C ARG A 461 14.17 13.30 -16.11
N PRO A 462 13.52 14.36 -16.63
CA PRO A 462 12.45 14.23 -17.62
C PRO A 462 12.94 13.66 -18.96
N ASP A 463 14.26 13.59 -19.18
CA ASP A 463 14.86 12.97 -20.36
C ASP A 463 14.85 11.43 -20.33
N VAL A 464 14.76 10.81 -19.13
CA VAL A 464 14.71 9.35 -18.98
C VAL A 464 13.29 8.86 -19.25
N THR A 465 13.14 7.84 -20.09
CA THR A 465 11.83 7.21 -20.31
C THR A 465 11.63 6.07 -19.33
N ILE A 466 10.75 6.25 -18.35
CA ILE A 466 10.37 5.21 -17.38
C ILE A 466 9.24 4.37 -17.95
N VAL A 467 9.43 3.06 -17.99
CA VAL A 467 8.46 2.07 -18.50
C VAL A 467 8.16 1.07 -17.38
N PRO A 468 7.11 1.28 -16.57
CA PRO A 468 6.63 0.25 -15.66
C PRO A 468 6.14 -0.98 -16.43
N VAL A 469 6.38 -2.13 -15.82
CA VAL A 469 6.05 -3.46 -16.35
C VAL A 469 4.65 -3.90 -15.93
N THR A 470 3.99 -3.19 -14.99
CA THR A 470 2.63 -3.50 -14.50
C THR A 470 1.55 -3.17 -15.53
N LEU A 471 0.69 -4.15 -15.84
CA LEU A 471 -0.25 -4.16 -16.97
C LEU A 471 -1.51 -3.32 -16.77
N GLU A 472 -1.82 -2.96 -15.53
CA GLU A 472 -3.08 -2.28 -15.18
C GLU A 472 -3.02 -0.76 -15.37
N MET A 473 -1.85 -0.23 -15.72
CA MET A 473 -1.62 1.19 -15.97
C MET A 473 -2.00 1.56 -17.42
N ARG A 474 -3.14 2.25 -17.61
CA ARG A 474 -3.55 2.78 -18.91
C ARG A 474 -3.23 4.26 -19.01
N TRP A 475 -2.27 4.58 -19.86
CA TRP A 475 -1.89 5.97 -20.11
C TRP A 475 -2.41 6.43 -21.47
N PRO A 476 -3.13 7.55 -21.54
CA PRO A 476 -3.19 8.35 -22.76
C PRO A 476 -1.78 8.61 -23.33
N TRP A 477 -0.77 8.78 -22.45
CA TRP A 477 0.64 8.87 -22.83
C TRP A 477 1.17 7.58 -23.47
N TRP A 478 0.85 6.39 -22.93
CA TRP A 478 1.23 5.09 -23.51
C TRP A 478 0.64 4.99 -24.89
N GLN A 479 -0.67 5.22 -25.05
CA GLN A 479 -1.31 5.13 -26.36
C GLN A 479 -0.67 6.06 -27.39
N LYS A 480 -0.30 7.29 -26.97
CA LYS A 480 0.39 8.26 -27.82
C LYS A 480 1.80 7.82 -28.22
N HIS A 481 2.57 7.21 -27.31
CA HIS A 481 3.98 6.84 -27.54
C HIS A 481 4.16 5.33 -27.77
N LYS A 482 3.07 4.57 -27.89
CA LYS A 482 3.09 3.10 -27.97
C LYS A 482 3.93 2.63 -29.13
N GLN A 483 3.75 3.24 -30.29
CA GLN A 483 4.51 2.90 -31.51
C GLN A 483 6.01 3.19 -31.37
N GLU A 484 6.39 4.18 -30.56
CA GLU A 484 7.80 4.45 -30.26
C GLU A 484 8.38 3.40 -29.31
N LEU A 485 7.58 2.87 -28.38
CA LEU A 485 8.01 1.99 -27.30
C LEU A 485 7.94 0.50 -27.65
N ILE A 486 6.98 0.07 -28.46
CA ILE A 486 6.73 -1.34 -28.74
C ILE A 486 6.25 -1.58 -30.17
N LEU A 487 6.70 -2.70 -30.75
CA LEU A 487 6.34 -3.12 -32.10
C LEU A 487 5.08 -4.02 -32.11
N GLY A 488 4.97 -4.96 -31.14
CA GLY A 488 3.85 -5.91 -31.00
C GLY A 488 3.17 -5.81 -29.63
N ASP A 489 1.86 -6.01 -29.54
CA ASP A 489 1.12 -5.91 -28.27
C ASP A 489 0.75 -7.30 -27.75
N TYR A 490 1.60 -7.85 -26.88
CA TYR A 490 1.52 -9.21 -26.37
C TYR A 490 0.75 -9.27 -25.06
N SER A 491 -0.14 -10.22 -24.81
CA SER A 491 -0.87 -10.27 -23.53
C SER A 491 0.03 -10.66 -22.35
N ASP A 492 1.03 -11.51 -22.56
CA ASP A 492 2.00 -11.89 -21.53
C ASP A 492 2.94 -10.71 -21.18
N ARG A 493 3.01 -10.39 -19.88
CA ARG A 493 3.80 -9.29 -19.32
C ARG A 493 5.28 -9.38 -19.71
N GLN A 494 5.89 -10.54 -19.54
CA GLN A 494 7.33 -10.70 -19.71
C GLN A 494 7.72 -10.76 -21.19
N ILE A 495 6.90 -11.39 -22.03
CA ILE A 495 7.08 -11.38 -23.49
C ILE A 495 6.98 -9.94 -24.02
N ARG A 496 5.95 -9.18 -23.60
CA ARG A 496 5.79 -7.78 -24.00
C ARG A 496 7.04 -6.96 -23.68
N VAL A 497 7.57 -7.10 -22.46
CA VAL A 497 8.75 -6.36 -21.99
C VAL A 497 10.00 -6.77 -22.75
N ALA A 498 10.16 -8.07 -23.03
CA ALA A 498 11.25 -8.55 -23.88
C ALA A 498 11.21 -7.90 -25.27
N HIS A 499 10.03 -7.77 -25.87
CA HIS A 499 9.87 -7.07 -27.15
C HIS A 499 10.08 -5.55 -27.06
N ILE A 500 9.70 -4.89 -25.96
CA ILE A 500 10.03 -3.47 -25.72
C ILE A 500 11.55 -3.30 -25.71
N ILE A 501 12.25 -4.11 -24.92
CA ILE A 501 13.72 -4.05 -24.81
C ILE A 501 14.36 -4.30 -26.18
N ALA A 502 13.96 -5.36 -26.87
CA ALA A 502 14.46 -5.69 -28.20
C ALA A 502 14.26 -4.55 -29.22
N TRP A 503 13.07 -3.96 -29.24
CA TRP A 503 12.75 -2.83 -30.12
C TRP A 503 13.59 -1.58 -29.81
N GLN A 504 13.72 -1.22 -28.52
CA GLN A 504 14.53 -0.07 -28.13
C GLN A 504 16.01 -0.28 -28.44
N LEU A 505 16.54 -1.49 -28.25
CA LEU A 505 17.91 -1.84 -28.65
C LEU A 505 18.09 -1.77 -30.17
N LYS A 506 17.11 -2.22 -30.98
CA LYS A 506 17.14 -2.07 -32.45
C LYS A 506 17.16 -0.61 -32.88
N ARG A 507 16.49 0.29 -32.14
CA ARG A 507 16.50 1.74 -32.36
C ARG A 507 17.78 2.43 -31.84
N GLY A 508 18.75 1.68 -31.32
CA GLY A 508 20.01 2.23 -30.79
C GLY A 508 19.88 2.94 -29.44
N ARG A 509 18.79 2.73 -28.71
CA ARG A 509 18.58 3.29 -27.36
C ARG A 509 19.30 2.45 -26.32
N ARG A 510 19.76 3.07 -25.23
CA ARG A 510 20.32 2.36 -24.06
C ARG A 510 19.18 1.96 -23.13
N VAL A 511 19.12 0.67 -22.79
CA VAL A 511 18.01 0.10 -22.03
C VAL A 511 18.53 -0.45 -20.71
N PHE A 512 17.83 -0.11 -19.63
CA PHE A 512 18.15 -0.50 -18.27
C PHE A 512 16.94 -1.17 -17.63
N ILE A 513 17.17 -2.15 -16.77
CA ILE A 513 16.13 -2.77 -15.96
C ILE A 513 16.41 -2.51 -14.49
N PHE A 514 15.37 -2.09 -13.78
CA PHE A 514 15.36 -1.90 -12.34
C PHE A 514 14.39 -2.90 -11.70
N ASP A 515 14.87 -3.58 -10.65
CA ASP A 515 14.18 -4.68 -9.95
C ASP A 515 13.64 -5.82 -10.83
N PRO A 516 14.46 -6.39 -11.73
CA PRO A 516 13.98 -7.44 -12.61
C PRO A 516 13.50 -8.67 -11.83
N GLU A 517 12.35 -9.22 -12.23
CA GLU A 517 12.02 -10.61 -11.95
C GLU A 517 13.05 -11.53 -12.65
N THR A 518 13.47 -12.60 -11.98
CA THR A 518 14.47 -13.53 -12.54
C THR A 518 13.99 -14.17 -13.85
N ARG A 519 12.70 -14.48 -13.94
CA ARG A 519 12.10 -15.05 -15.16
C ARG A 519 12.19 -14.10 -16.37
N LEU A 520 12.13 -12.78 -16.16
CA LEU A 520 12.37 -11.81 -17.24
C LEU A 520 13.81 -11.87 -17.73
N LEU A 521 14.80 -11.98 -16.81
CA LEU A 521 16.21 -12.12 -17.17
C LEU A 521 16.47 -13.42 -17.96
N ASP A 522 15.82 -14.52 -17.59
CA ASP A 522 15.88 -15.79 -18.32
C ASP A 522 15.29 -15.66 -19.73
N ILE A 523 14.11 -15.03 -19.85
CA ILE A 523 13.45 -14.77 -21.15
C ILE A 523 14.28 -13.85 -22.03
N LEU A 524 15.00 -12.88 -21.46
CA LEU A 524 15.94 -12.02 -22.20
C LEU A 524 17.26 -12.71 -22.52
N GLY A 525 17.60 -13.76 -21.78
CA GLY A 525 18.81 -14.53 -22.00
C GLY A 525 20.05 -13.68 -21.85
N VAL A 526 20.14 -13.00 -20.70
CA VAL A 526 21.11 -11.94 -20.39
C VAL A 526 22.55 -12.41 -20.15
N GLU A 527 22.79 -13.71 -20.32
CA GLU A 527 24.10 -14.36 -20.16
C GLU A 527 24.73 -14.69 -21.53
N GLY A 528 24.54 -13.83 -22.52
CA GLY A 528 25.02 -14.02 -23.88
C GLY A 528 24.12 -14.92 -24.75
N ASN A 529 22.83 -15.04 -24.45
CA ASN A 529 21.91 -15.87 -25.22
C ASN A 529 20.46 -15.32 -25.33
N PRO A 530 20.22 -14.18 -26.01
CA PRO A 530 21.15 -13.47 -26.89
C PRO A 530 21.71 -12.17 -26.32
N PHE A 531 21.20 -11.68 -25.19
CA PHE A 531 21.60 -10.39 -24.64
C PHE A 531 22.64 -10.54 -23.53
N TYR A 532 23.22 -9.42 -23.15
CA TYR A 532 24.13 -9.30 -22.02
C TYR A 532 23.52 -8.32 -21.02
N ALA A 533 23.47 -8.71 -19.75
CA ALA A 533 23.27 -7.79 -18.64
C ALA A 533 24.62 -7.41 -18.05
N SER A 534 24.81 -6.13 -17.74
CA SER A 534 25.93 -5.65 -16.93
C SER A 534 25.40 -4.77 -15.81
N VAL A 535 25.99 -4.86 -14.63
CA VAL A 535 25.58 -4.02 -13.49
C VAL A 535 25.97 -2.57 -13.77
N TYR A 536 25.00 -1.68 -13.59
CA TYR A 536 25.15 -0.25 -13.80
C TYR A 536 24.45 0.51 -12.67
N GLY A 537 25.21 0.86 -11.63
CA GLY A 537 24.66 1.42 -10.40
C GLY A 537 23.66 0.48 -9.75
N TYR A 538 22.42 0.96 -9.55
CA TYR A 538 21.32 0.17 -9.01
C TYR A 538 20.46 -0.52 -10.07
N SER A 539 20.87 -0.50 -11.34
CA SER A 539 20.13 -1.10 -12.47
C SER A 539 21.02 -2.08 -13.24
N LEU A 540 20.41 -2.86 -14.13
CA LEU A 540 21.10 -3.68 -15.12
C LEU A 540 21.02 -3.03 -16.49
N GLU A 541 22.14 -2.77 -17.14
CA GLU A 541 22.15 -2.38 -18.55
C GLU A 541 22.01 -3.64 -19.42
N ILE A 542 21.02 -3.66 -20.30
CA ILE A 542 20.82 -4.74 -21.29
C ILE A 542 21.42 -4.30 -22.62
N SER A 543 22.17 -5.19 -23.26
CA SER A 543 22.88 -4.89 -24.50
C SER A 543 23.02 -6.10 -25.43
N LYS A 544 23.22 -5.84 -26.73
CA LYS A 544 23.49 -6.87 -27.76
C LYS A 544 24.94 -7.33 -27.77
N THR A 545 25.83 -6.59 -27.13
CA THR A 545 27.26 -6.84 -27.08
C THR A 545 27.71 -6.81 -25.63
N PRO A 546 28.71 -7.62 -25.24
CA PRO A 546 29.23 -7.60 -23.87
C PRO A 546 29.64 -6.19 -23.44
N LYS A 547 29.34 -5.82 -22.19
CA LYS A 547 29.79 -4.58 -21.57
C LYS A 547 30.50 -4.88 -20.24
N PRO A 548 31.57 -4.15 -19.91
CA PRO A 548 32.26 -4.35 -18.65
C PRO A 548 31.37 -3.93 -17.46
N PHE A 549 31.63 -4.53 -16.31
CA PHE A 549 31.05 -4.09 -15.05
C PHE A 549 31.76 -2.81 -14.58
N ILE A 550 30.99 -1.87 -14.05
CA ILE A 550 31.51 -0.59 -13.57
C ILE A 550 31.46 -0.59 -12.04
N SER A 551 32.58 -0.27 -11.39
CA SER A 551 32.62 -0.09 -9.94
C SER A 551 31.69 1.05 -9.52
N TYR A 552 30.98 0.85 -8.42
CA TYR A 552 29.96 1.78 -7.96
C TYR A 552 29.92 1.82 -6.43
N ASP A 553 29.70 2.99 -5.84
CA ASP A 553 29.56 3.11 -4.39
C ASP A 553 28.11 2.92 -3.95
N TYR A 554 27.83 1.78 -3.34
CA TYR A 554 26.54 1.42 -2.75
C TYR A 554 26.35 2.01 -1.35
N GLY A 555 26.70 3.28 -1.16
CA GLY A 555 26.64 3.98 0.13
C GLY A 555 25.25 3.93 0.79
N LEU A 556 24.18 4.11 0.00
CA LEU A 556 22.79 4.01 0.50
C LEU A 556 22.47 2.58 0.98
N THR A 557 22.91 1.55 0.25
CA THR A 557 22.75 0.16 0.70
C THR A 557 23.48 -0.09 2.02
N LYS A 558 24.73 0.38 2.13
CA LYS A 558 25.54 0.24 3.35
C LYS A 558 24.88 0.95 4.54
N GLN A 559 24.35 2.16 4.32
CA GLN A 559 23.59 2.91 5.33
C GLN A 559 22.35 2.12 5.78
N LEU A 560 21.59 1.56 4.83
CA LEU A 560 20.41 0.75 5.13
C LEU A 560 20.75 -0.54 5.90
N ALA A 561 21.85 -1.22 5.55
CA ALA A 561 22.31 -2.42 6.23
C ALA A 561 22.78 -2.15 7.68
N ASN A 562 23.44 -1.01 7.91
CA ASN A 562 23.97 -0.65 9.22
C ASN A 562 22.92 -0.04 10.18
N HIS A 563 21.77 0.40 9.66
CA HIS A 563 20.74 1.01 10.48
C HIS A 563 20.10 -0.03 11.44
N VAL A 564 19.75 0.34 12.67
CA VAL A 564 19.03 -0.58 13.57
C VAL A 564 17.56 -0.17 13.60
N PHE A 565 16.72 -0.98 12.97
CA PHE A 565 15.28 -0.78 12.96
C PHE A 565 14.62 -1.36 14.21
N SER A 566 13.46 -0.84 14.58
CA SER A 566 12.60 -1.51 15.57
C SER A 566 12.09 -2.83 14.98
N ASP A 567 11.86 -3.83 15.82
CA ASP A 567 11.36 -5.17 15.42
C ASP A 567 10.05 -5.16 14.60
N TYR A 568 9.34 -4.02 14.58
CA TYR A 568 8.04 -3.85 13.92
C TYR A 568 8.07 -2.81 12.79
N SER A 569 9.26 -2.38 12.34
CA SER A 569 9.45 -1.52 11.17
C SER A 569 9.34 -2.32 9.86
N TRP A 570 8.19 -2.95 9.64
CA TRP A 570 7.96 -3.91 8.55
C TRP A 570 8.31 -3.37 7.16
N TRP A 571 8.02 -2.09 6.88
CA TRP A 571 8.36 -1.46 5.61
C TRP A 571 9.86 -1.35 5.38
N ASN A 572 10.63 -0.97 6.40
CA ASN A 572 12.09 -0.83 6.31
C ASN A 572 12.77 -2.19 6.13
N TYR A 573 12.29 -3.24 6.82
CA TYR A 573 12.75 -4.60 6.55
C TYR A 573 12.34 -5.10 5.17
N GLY A 574 11.16 -4.69 4.67
CA GLY A 574 10.76 -4.91 3.29
C GLY A 574 11.76 -4.31 2.31
N GLN A 575 12.16 -3.05 2.51
CA GLN A 575 13.17 -2.40 1.68
C GLN A 575 14.50 -3.16 1.72
N ARG A 576 14.99 -3.55 2.90
CA ARG A 576 16.19 -4.39 3.03
C ARG A 576 16.10 -5.66 2.22
N ALA A 577 14.97 -6.36 2.32
CA ALA A 577 14.74 -7.59 1.59
C ALA A 577 14.76 -7.37 0.06
N THR A 578 14.28 -6.22 -0.41
CA THR A 578 14.34 -5.87 -1.84
C THR A 578 15.80 -5.65 -2.29
N PHE A 579 16.60 -4.88 -1.55
CA PHE A 579 18.03 -4.68 -1.86
C PHE A 579 18.85 -5.97 -1.75
N LEU A 580 18.49 -6.85 -0.82
CA LEU A 580 19.04 -8.20 -0.71
C LEU A 580 18.84 -8.95 -2.03
N GLY A 581 17.63 -8.91 -2.60
CA GLY A 581 17.33 -9.50 -3.91
C GLY A 581 18.17 -8.89 -5.03
N THR A 582 18.22 -7.56 -5.11
CA THR A 582 19.03 -6.83 -6.10
C THR A 582 20.50 -7.25 -6.04
N HIS A 583 21.11 -7.23 -4.85
CA HIS A 583 22.52 -7.59 -4.68
C HIS A 583 22.79 -9.08 -4.86
N THR A 584 21.82 -9.95 -4.63
CA THR A 584 21.93 -11.37 -4.96
C THR A 584 22.05 -11.58 -6.48
N ILE A 585 21.21 -10.89 -7.27
CA ILE A 585 21.28 -10.93 -8.74
C ILE A 585 22.61 -10.35 -9.24
N PHE A 586 23.05 -9.22 -8.67
CA PHE A 586 24.31 -8.58 -9.08
C PHE A 586 25.52 -9.46 -8.75
N SER A 587 25.53 -10.08 -7.57
CA SER A 587 26.56 -11.03 -7.17
C SER A 587 26.62 -12.21 -8.14
N TYR A 588 25.47 -12.79 -8.47
CA TYR A 588 25.35 -13.90 -9.43
C TYR A 588 25.91 -13.53 -10.81
N LEU A 589 25.50 -12.38 -11.37
CA LEU A 589 25.97 -11.92 -12.68
C LEU A 589 27.47 -11.61 -12.67
N ALA A 590 27.98 -10.87 -11.67
CA ALA A 590 29.41 -10.57 -11.56
C ALA A 590 30.25 -11.85 -11.42
N ASN A 591 29.76 -12.85 -10.70
CA ASN A 591 30.46 -14.12 -10.53
C ASN A 591 30.56 -14.88 -11.86
N LYS A 592 29.44 -14.97 -12.61
CA LYS A 592 29.41 -15.56 -13.95
C LYS A 592 30.22 -14.77 -14.98
N ALA A 593 30.40 -13.47 -14.76
CA ALA A 593 31.26 -12.62 -15.58
C ALA A 593 32.77 -12.79 -15.27
N LYS A 594 33.13 -13.63 -14.29
CA LYS A 594 34.50 -13.80 -13.79
C LYS A 594 35.07 -12.51 -13.15
N GLU A 595 34.21 -11.76 -12.46
CA GLU A 595 34.56 -10.57 -11.67
C GLU A 595 34.50 -10.87 -10.15
N PRO A 596 35.42 -11.68 -9.59
CA PRO A 596 35.29 -12.23 -8.24
C PRO A 596 35.29 -11.15 -7.14
N LYS A 597 35.96 -10.02 -7.36
CA LYS A 597 35.97 -8.91 -6.39
C LYS A 597 34.58 -8.28 -6.25
N LEU A 598 33.96 -7.97 -7.38
CA LEU A 598 32.63 -7.37 -7.43
C LEU A 598 31.54 -8.37 -6.97
N ALA A 599 31.68 -9.63 -7.38
CA ALA A 599 30.80 -10.70 -6.95
C ALA A 599 30.78 -10.86 -5.43
N ASN A 600 31.96 -10.83 -4.79
CA ASN A 600 32.09 -10.90 -3.34
C ASN A 600 31.56 -9.63 -2.65
N GLU A 601 31.79 -8.44 -3.21
CA GLU A 601 31.23 -7.19 -2.66
C GLU A 601 29.70 -7.26 -2.56
N HIS A 602 29.04 -7.66 -3.66
CA HIS A 602 27.59 -7.82 -3.69
C HIS A 602 27.09 -8.96 -2.80
N LEU A 603 27.84 -10.07 -2.68
CA LEU A 603 27.51 -11.13 -1.75
C LEU A 603 27.48 -10.60 -0.31
N GLN A 604 28.51 -9.85 0.11
CA GLN A 604 28.57 -9.29 1.46
C GLN A 604 27.45 -8.29 1.71
N LEU A 605 27.14 -7.42 0.73
CA LEU A 605 26.00 -6.51 0.83
C LEU A 605 24.68 -7.27 0.99
N ALA A 606 24.43 -8.30 0.16
CA ALA A 606 23.24 -9.14 0.26
C ALA A 606 23.13 -9.78 1.66
N LEU A 607 24.20 -10.43 2.14
CA LEU A 607 24.21 -11.07 3.46
C LEU A 607 23.97 -10.08 4.61
N SER A 608 24.52 -8.87 4.52
CA SER A 608 24.34 -7.82 5.53
C SER A 608 22.90 -7.28 5.63
N LEU A 609 22.09 -7.45 4.57
CA LEU A 609 20.70 -6.99 4.52
C LEU A 609 19.70 -8.04 4.98
N SER A 610 20.07 -9.32 4.94
CA SER A 610 19.19 -10.43 5.29
C SER A 610 18.92 -10.50 6.80
N SER A 611 17.65 -10.72 7.14
CA SER A 611 17.19 -10.92 8.52
C SER A 611 17.14 -12.40 8.92
N PHE A 612 17.14 -13.33 7.96
CA PHE A 612 16.96 -14.77 8.22
C PHE A 612 18.14 -15.62 7.74
N SER A 613 18.61 -16.53 8.60
CA SER A 613 19.69 -17.47 8.29
C SER A 613 19.39 -18.39 7.10
N GLN A 614 18.13 -18.79 6.92
CA GLN A 614 17.70 -19.58 5.75
C GLN A 614 17.90 -18.82 4.45
N THR A 615 17.59 -17.51 4.44
CA THR A 615 17.78 -16.65 3.28
C THR A 615 19.26 -16.47 2.99
N GLN A 616 20.08 -16.23 4.01
CA GLN A 616 21.55 -16.19 3.86
C GLN A 616 22.09 -17.47 3.22
N ASN A 617 21.61 -18.64 3.67
CA ASN A 617 21.98 -19.93 3.06
C ASN A 617 21.55 -20.04 1.59
N GLN A 618 20.39 -19.49 1.21
CA GLN A 618 19.97 -19.45 -0.20
C GLN A 618 20.88 -18.54 -1.03
N VAL A 619 21.25 -17.37 -0.52
CA VAL A 619 22.19 -16.45 -1.19
C VAL A 619 23.54 -17.15 -1.42
N TYR A 620 24.08 -17.83 -0.40
CA TYR A 620 25.31 -18.62 -0.56
C TYR A 620 25.18 -19.73 -1.60
N LYS A 621 24.06 -20.46 -1.63
CA LYS A 621 23.81 -21.49 -2.64
C LYS A 621 23.81 -20.92 -4.06
N ILE A 622 23.17 -19.77 -4.28
CA ILE A 622 23.14 -19.07 -5.58
C ILE A 622 24.54 -18.59 -5.98
N PHE A 623 25.31 -18.09 -5.00
CA PHE A 623 26.69 -17.67 -5.24
C PHE A 623 27.59 -18.85 -5.63
N HIS A 624 27.54 -19.97 -4.90
CA HIS A 624 28.38 -21.12 -5.21
C HIS A 624 27.98 -21.82 -6.51
N SER A 625 26.68 -21.89 -6.85
CA SER A 625 26.23 -22.47 -8.12
C SER A 625 26.74 -21.67 -9.33
N SER A 626 26.86 -20.35 -9.20
CA SER A 626 27.42 -19.50 -10.27
C SER A 626 28.94 -19.62 -10.44
N GLN A 627 29.69 -20.15 -9.46
CA GLN A 627 31.15 -20.37 -9.57
C GLN A 627 31.52 -21.54 -10.48
N GLN A 628 30.60 -22.49 -10.71
CA GLN A 628 30.89 -23.75 -11.40
C GLN A 628 31.14 -23.60 -12.91
N LEU A 629 30.90 -22.41 -13.48
CA LEU A 629 31.15 -22.16 -14.90
C LEU A 629 32.63 -21.91 -15.18
N THR A 630 33.15 -22.46 -16.27
CA THR A 630 34.57 -22.35 -16.65
C THR A 630 34.90 -21.02 -17.35
N HIS A 631 33.96 -20.43 -18.09
CA HIS A 631 34.18 -19.22 -18.91
C HIS A 631 33.27 -18.07 -18.48
N SER A 632 33.70 -16.84 -18.77
CA SER A 632 32.86 -15.65 -18.57
C SER A 632 31.77 -15.60 -19.62
N TYR A 633 30.52 -15.31 -19.23
CA TYR A 633 29.47 -15.10 -20.23
C TYR A 633 29.71 -13.85 -21.08
N LEU A 634 30.52 -12.90 -20.60
CA LEU A 634 30.92 -11.72 -21.39
C LEU A 634 31.93 -12.06 -22.49
N GLU A 635 32.59 -13.21 -22.42
CA GLU A 635 33.51 -13.71 -23.46
C GLU A 635 32.77 -14.52 -24.53
N ILE A 636 31.51 -14.90 -24.29
CA ILE A 636 30.69 -15.58 -25.29
C ILE A 636 30.42 -14.58 -26.43
N PRO A 637 30.83 -14.87 -27.67
CA PRO A 637 30.55 -13.98 -28.79
C PRO A 637 29.04 -13.91 -29.06
N PRO A 638 28.50 -12.74 -29.39
CA PRO A 638 27.06 -12.60 -29.65
C PRO A 638 26.68 -13.46 -30.85
N SER A 639 25.74 -14.38 -30.66
CA SER A 639 25.15 -15.12 -31.78
C SER A 639 24.35 -14.15 -32.66
N SER A 640 24.44 -14.32 -33.97
CA SER A 640 23.68 -13.49 -34.91
C SER A 640 22.21 -13.94 -34.96
N ALA A 641 21.30 -13.05 -35.38
CA ALA A 641 19.90 -13.41 -35.59
C ALA A 641 19.77 -14.55 -36.63
N GLU A 642 20.63 -14.56 -37.65
CA GLU A 642 20.73 -15.60 -38.69
C GLU A 642 21.13 -16.96 -38.10
N THR A 643 22.15 -16.97 -37.23
CA THR A 643 22.58 -18.21 -36.56
C THR A 643 21.46 -18.82 -35.71
N TYR A 644 20.70 -17.99 -34.99
CA TYR A 644 19.53 -18.48 -34.26
C TYR A 644 18.43 -19.00 -35.20
N LEU A 645 18.20 -18.31 -36.32
CA LEU A 645 17.21 -18.72 -37.31
C LEU A 645 17.56 -20.11 -37.89
N GLU A 646 18.81 -20.31 -38.31
CA GLU A 646 19.31 -21.59 -38.83
C GLU A 646 19.21 -22.72 -37.80
N ASN A 647 19.60 -22.45 -36.54
CA ASN A 647 19.51 -23.44 -35.47
C ASN A 647 18.05 -23.79 -35.13
N GLY A 648 17.15 -22.81 -35.22
CA GLY A 648 15.72 -23.02 -35.10
C GLY A 648 15.17 -23.92 -36.21
N GLN A 649 15.56 -23.67 -37.46
CA GLN A 649 15.19 -24.50 -38.61
C GLN A 649 15.70 -25.94 -38.48
N LYS A 650 16.98 -26.13 -38.10
CA LYS A 650 17.55 -27.47 -37.83
C LYS A 650 16.80 -28.22 -36.73
N SER A 651 16.38 -27.51 -35.68
CA SER A 651 15.58 -28.08 -34.59
C SER A 651 14.18 -28.45 -35.07
N MET A 652 13.60 -27.67 -35.99
CA MET A 652 12.33 -27.95 -36.63
C MET A 652 12.38 -29.20 -37.52
N GLU A 653 13.47 -29.39 -38.27
CA GLU A 653 13.69 -30.58 -39.12
C GLU A 653 13.66 -31.90 -38.33
N ILE A 654 14.16 -31.88 -37.09
CA ILE A 654 14.12 -33.04 -36.18
C ILE A 654 12.88 -33.07 -35.27
N ASN A 655 11.87 -32.24 -35.56
CA ASN A 655 10.62 -32.12 -34.82
C ASN A 655 10.77 -31.71 -33.33
N ASP A 656 11.87 -31.04 -32.95
CA ASP A 656 12.02 -30.39 -31.64
C ASP A 656 11.47 -28.96 -31.68
N VAL A 657 10.14 -28.87 -31.70
CA VAL A 657 9.41 -27.60 -31.82
C VAL A 657 9.68 -26.67 -30.64
N LYS A 658 9.92 -27.19 -29.43
CA LYS A 658 10.18 -26.37 -28.23
C LYS A 658 11.52 -25.66 -28.35
N THR A 659 12.56 -26.37 -28.78
CA THR A 659 13.87 -25.77 -29.01
C THR A 659 13.86 -24.83 -30.21
N ALA A 660 13.18 -25.21 -31.29
CA ALA A 660 12.97 -24.34 -32.46
C ALA A 660 12.30 -23.01 -32.07
N ASN A 661 11.21 -23.06 -31.30
CA ASN A 661 10.51 -21.87 -30.81
C ASN A 661 11.42 -20.94 -30.00
N ARG A 662 12.26 -21.48 -29.10
CA ARG A 662 13.22 -20.68 -28.32
C ARG A 662 14.22 -19.97 -29.23
N TYR A 663 14.74 -20.66 -30.24
CA TYR A 663 15.67 -20.08 -31.20
C TYR A 663 15.03 -19.01 -32.09
N PHE A 664 13.84 -19.27 -32.64
CA PHE A 664 13.10 -18.26 -33.39
C PHE A 664 12.80 -17.03 -32.52
N PHE A 665 12.41 -17.23 -31.26
CA PHE A 665 12.20 -16.14 -30.32
C PHE A 665 13.48 -15.32 -30.09
N ARG A 666 14.64 -15.97 -29.88
CA ARG A 666 15.94 -15.27 -29.75
C ARG A 666 16.31 -14.49 -31.01
N SER A 667 16.08 -15.08 -32.19
CA SER A 667 16.29 -14.43 -33.48
C SER A 667 15.45 -13.13 -33.58
N VAL A 668 14.17 -13.20 -33.24
CA VAL A 668 13.26 -12.03 -33.21
C VAL A 668 13.68 -10.99 -32.16
N LEU A 669 14.22 -11.39 -31.00
CA LEU A 669 14.74 -10.42 -30.02
C LEU A 669 15.96 -9.66 -30.56
N LEU A 670 16.84 -10.31 -31.32
CA LEU A 670 18.02 -9.66 -31.91
C LEU A 670 17.67 -8.79 -33.10
N ASP A 671 16.80 -9.27 -33.98
CA ASP A 671 16.22 -8.49 -35.06
C ASP A 671 14.69 -8.50 -35.05
N PRO A 672 14.06 -7.52 -34.37
CA PRO A 672 12.61 -7.41 -34.34
C PRO A 672 11.96 -7.15 -35.70
N LEU A 673 12.73 -6.85 -36.76
CA LEU A 673 12.19 -6.58 -38.10
C LEU A 673 12.34 -7.78 -39.05
N ASP A 674 12.95 -8.88 -38.62
CA ASP A 674 13.12 -10.08 -39.45
C ASP A 674 11.78 -10.79 -39.69
N LEU A 675 11.29 -10.70 -40.92
CA LEU A 675 10.01 -11.28 -41.33
C LEU A 675 10.03 -12.81 -41.31
N ALA A 676 11.15 -13.44 -41.69
CA ALA A 676 11.27 -14.89 -41.76
C ALA A 676 11.30 -15.49 -40.35
N ALA A 677 12.09 -14.90 -39.44
CA ALA A 677 12.14 -15.33 -38.04
C ALA A 677 10.76 -15.23 -37.37
N ARG A 678 10.02 -14.14 -37.61
CA ARG A 678 8.66 -13.98 -37.07
C ARG A 678 7.65 -14.97 -37.65
N GLN A 679 7.72 -15.27 -38.95
CA GLN A 679 6.85 -16.28 -39.56
C GLN A 679 7.08 -17.67 -38.94
N LEU A 680 8.33 -18.07 -38.77
CA LEU A 680 8.69 -19.33 -38.13
C LEU A 680 8.32 -19.36 -36.64
N LEU A 681 8.44 -18.22 -35.95
CA LEU A 681 7.97 -18.07 -34.58
C LEU A 681 6.45 -18.30 -34.48
N ILE A 682 5.66 -17.69 -35.38
CA ILE A 682 4.20 -17.91 -35.46
C ILE A 682 3.86 -19.39 -35.69
N GLU A 683 4.55 -20.04 -36.61
CA GLU A 683 4.36 -21.46 -36.90
C GLU A 683 4.66 -22.32 -35.67
N SER A 684 5.80 -22.09 -35.02
CA SER A 684 6.18 -22.82 -33.81
C SER A 684 5.18 -22.61 -32.65
N TYR A 685 4.62 -21.41 -32.49
CA TYR A 685 3.55 -21.16 -31.52
C TYR A 685 2.29 -21.96 -31.82
N LYS A 686 1.89 -22.07 -33.10
CA LYS A 686 0.73 -22.89 -33.50
C LYS A 686 0.95 -24.37 -33.18
N LEU A 687 2.13 -24.90 -33.48
CA LEU A 687 2.47 -26.30 -33.20
C LEU A 687 2.55 -26.60 -31.70
N LEU A 688 2.92 -25.62 -30.88
CA LEU A 688 2.90 -25.73 -29.41
C LEU A 688 1.52 -25.48 -28.79
N GLY A 689 0.48 -25.25 -29.59
CA GLY A 689 -0.88 -24.92 -29.10
C GLY A 689 -1.01 -23.53 -28.50
N GLN A 690 -0.03 -22.65 -28.67
CA GLN A 690 0.00 -21.28 -28.15
C GLN A 690 -0.69 -20.31 -29.13
N HIS A 691 -1.95 -20.57 -29.46
CA HIS A 691 -2.68 -19.84 -30.49
C HIS A 691 -2.82 -18.33 -30.23
N ASN A 692 -2.90 -17.91 -28.96
CA ASN A 692 -2.97 -16.49 -28.61
C ASN A 692 -1.67 -15.76 -28.96
N LEU A 693 -0.52 -16.33 -28.58
CA LEU A 693 0.80 -15.77 -28.92
C LEU A 693 1.03 -15.76 -30.44
N ALA A 694 0.61 -16.81 -31.15
CA ALA A 694 0.67 -16.83 -32.62
C ALA A 694 -0.12 -15.68 -33.25
N LYS A 695 -1.31 -15.36 -32.72
CA LYS A 695 -2.16 -14.26 -33.19
C LYS A 695 -1.56 -12.89 -32.88
N GLU A 696 -1.02 -12.71 -31.68
CA GLU A 696 -0.36 -11.48 -31.24
C GLU A 696 0.91 -11.20 -32.08
N GLU A 697 1.72 -12.24 -32.30
CA GLU A 697 2.90 -12.18 -33.15
C GLU A 697 2.56 -11.89 -34.62
N GLN A 698 1.49 -12.50 -35.15
CA GLN A 698 0.99 -12.19 -36.49
C GLN A 698 0.54 -10.73 -36.60
N ALA A 699 -0.09 -10.17 -35.57
CA ALA A 699 -0.46 -8.74 -35.56
C ALA A 699 0.77 -7.82 -35.51
N ALA A 700 1.82 -8.21 -34.78
CA ALA A 700 3.10 -7.51 -34.79
C ALA A 700 3.76 -7.53 -36.18
N LEU A 701 3.77 -8.69 -36.84
CA LEU A 701 4.31 -8.86 -38.20
C LEU A 701 3.57 -7.98 -39.22
N HIS A 702 2.24 -7.90 -39.16
CA HIS A 702 1.46 -7.06 -40.06
C HIS A 702 1.84 -5.57 -39.97
N LYS A 703 2.11 -5.06 -38.76
CA LYS A 703 2.55 -3.67 -38.57
C LYS A 703 3.92 -3.38 -39.18
N ILE A 704 4.76 -4.39 -39.35
CA ILE A 704 6.08 -4.23 -39.97
C ILE A 704 5.93 -4.17 -41.49
N ILE A 705 5.07 -5.02 -42.05
CA ILE A 705 4.85 -5.13 -43.50
C ILE A 705 4.03 -3.94 -44.03
N ILE A 706 3.06 -3.47 -43.25
CA ILE A 706 2.17 -2.36 -43.58
C ILE A 706 2.37 -1.28 -42.49
N PRO A 707 3.41 -0.43 -42.64
CA PRO A 707 3.80 0.56 -41.63
C PRO A 707 2.76 1.67 -41.38
#